data_AF-A0A1A3N790-F1
#
_entry.id   AF-A0A1A3N790-F1
#
_cell.length_a   1.000
_cell.length_b   1.000
_cell.length_c   1.000
_cell.angle_alpha   90.00
_cell.angle_beta   90.00
_cell.angle_gamma   90.00
#
_symmetry.space_group_name_H-M   'P 1'
#
loop_
_entity.id
_entity.type
_entity.pdbx_description
1 polymer ?
#
loop_
_entity_poly.entity_id
_entity_poly.type
_entity_poly.pdbx_seq_one_letter_code
_entity_poly.pdbx_strand_id
1 'polypeptide(L)'
;MSFLTLPPEINSLNMLLGAGSAPMASVASAWDGLAAELGSASSFFEGVTSGLVNDVWQGPAALEMAAAATPYTAWLSAAGAAAEQAATQARAVVSAFESARSMIVHPALIAGNRNSLVRLAISNLFGQNWPAIAAAEAAYEEFWAQDIVAMLSYHGGASAAAAALTPFTKLPLGQLAGAGGLVNAAATELAGLAGTFNKGGARAVLAAVNGRLGGLLGGFNLGGLLSSLRLGTGNLANLNLHNLGLGDSGTGTAAAGRWGSYGRHFSLGSWGHFGGSGIQAFVPALSGGGLSSVLSSAALNSVLSSGSLTALLDSPTVSNLLSSPAVGNLLRSPAVSNLLSNPAISSLLSGTGLSAKLNGLLTVGPGTAEAAVTDIFGNTGTGNIGFGNTGDNNIGFFNTGDGNVGIANSGFDLKGISNSGVGNSGLFNTGSYNTGIGNSGIGNTGLFNPGNFNTGIGNRGSYNTGSFNAGSFNSGDFNGGDTNTGWFNTGNLNTGIGNSGNINTGIGNSGNMNNGMFVRGDAQGMTGFSYSIRLEQIPVDFGMRIPLNLTISGGTLDITTQPFRIPVLGITNISSVNSGSTVGPIDVPKITVSGPQLNFVVGGPNYTLFGGIVGTIGPIDIPFSIPAGPGIGNSSGAPSSGFFNSGS
;
A
#
# COMPACT_ATOMS: atom_id res chain seq x y z
N MET A 1 -28.58 -9.36 -0.05
CA MET A 1 -27.82 -9.87 1.11
C MET A 1 -28.24 -11.29 1.37
N SER A 2 -27.41 -12.26 0.99
CA SER A 2 -27.76 -13.69 1.04
C SER A 2 -27.36 -14.37 2.36
N PHE A 3 -26.58 -13.71 3.23
CA PHE A 3 -25.93 -14.34 4.39
C PHE A 3 -26.89 -14.74 5.51
N LEU A 4 -28.09 -14.17 5.57
CA LEU A 4 -29.13 -14.53 6.54
C LEU A 4 -29.64 -15.97 6.37
N THR A 5 -29.51 -16.53 5.17
CA THR A 5 -29.98 -17.88 4.84
C THR A 5 -28.82 -18.86 4.60
N LEU A 6 -27.57 -18.39 4.72
CA LEU A 6 -26.40 -19.25 4.57
C LEU A 6 -26.10 -19.95 5.89
N PRO A 7 -25.72 -21.24 5.86
CA PRO A 7 -25.34 -21.97 7.06
C PRO A 7 -24.01 -21.42 7.63
N PRO A 8 -23.73 -21.67 8.93
CA PRO A 8 -22.55 -21.15 9.61
C PRO A 8 -21.24 -21.53 8.91
N GLU A 9 -21.12 -22.71 8.30
CA GLU A 9 -19.91 -23.10 7.56
C GLU A 9 -19.55 -22.10 6.46
N ILE A 10 -20.55 -21.57 5.76
CA ILE A 10 -20.35 -20.66 4.63
C ILE A 10 -20.11 -19.24 5.14
N ASN A 11 -20.85 -18.78 6.14
CA ASN A 11 -20.65 -17.45 6.72
C ASN A 11 -19.26 -17.33 7.38
N SER A 12 -18.89 -18.33 8.19
CA SER A 12 -17.56 -18.46 8.79
C SER A 12 -16.44 -18.48 7.75
N LEU A 13 -16.57 -19.31 6.72
CA LEU A 13 -15.55 -19.45 5.69
C LEU A 13 -15.39 -18.16 4.88
N ASN A 14 -16.48 -17.51 4.50
CA ASN A 14 -16.44 -16.27 3.72
C ASN A 14 -15.78 -15.11 4.49
N MET A 15 -15.95 -15.04 5.82
CA MET A 15 -15.33 -14.01 6.65
C MET A 15 -13.83 -14.27 6.88
N LEU A 16 -13.41 -15.54 6.92
CA LEU A 16 -12.02 -15.92 7.23
C LEU A 16 -11.13 -16.09 6.00
N LEU A 17 -11.70 -16.33 4.82
CA LEU A 17 -10.97 -16.37 3.55
C LEU A 17 -10.75 -14.95 2.98
N GLY A 18 -9.61 -14.77 2.32
CA GLY A 18 -9.28 -13.53 1.60
C GLY A 18 -8.05 -12.80 2.16
N ALA A 19 -7.73 -11.65 1.57
CA ALA A 19 -6.52 -10.88 1.89
C ALA A 19 -6.58 -10.13 3.23
N GLY A 20 -7.67 -10.25 3.99
CA GLY A 20 -7.89 -9.53 5.24
C GLY A 20 -8.10 -8.02 5.06
N SER A 21 -7.95 -7.26 6.14
CA SER A 21 -8.20 -5.80 6.16
C SER A 21 -7.03 -4.94 5.65
N ALA A 22 -5.83 -5.51 5.50
CA ALA A 22 -4.62 -4.77 5.14
C ALA A 22 -4.74 -3.94 3.85
N PRO A 23 -5.34 -4.44 2.75
CA PRO A 23 -5.55 -3.62 1.54
C PRO A 23 -6.41 -2.38 1.82
N MET A 24 -7.48 -2.51 2.60
CA MET A 24 -8.36 -1.38 2.93
C MET A 24 -7.69 -0.38 3.89
N ALA A 25 -6.81 -0.86 4.78
CA ALA A 25 -5.97 0.02 5.60
C ALA A 25 -4.98 0.82 4.74
N SER A 26 -4.41 0.22 3.68
CA SER A 26 -3.55 0.93 2.73
C SER A 26 -4.32 1.96 1.89
N VAL A 27 -5.59 1.69 1.57
CA VAL A 27 -6.48 2.66 0.92
C VAL A 27 -6.71 3.86 1.85
N ALA A 28 -6.89 3.63 3.15
CA ALA A 28 -7.04 4.73 4.11
C ALA A 28 -5.80 5.64 4.15
N SER A 29 -4.59 5.08 4.16
CA SER A 29 -3.36 5.88 4.14
C SER A 29 -3.16 6.61 2.80
N ALA A 30 -3.56 6.00 1.68
CA ALA A 30 -3.51 6.68 0.38
C ALA A 30 -4.47 7.89 0.32
N TRP A 31 -5.67 7.78 0.90
CA TRP A 31 -6.62 8.89 1.00
C TRP A 31 -6.13 10.02 1.92
N ASP A 32 -5.48 9.70 3.04
CA ASP A 32 -4.81 10.70 3.88
C ASP A 32 -3.71 11.45 3.10
N GLY A 33 -2.89 10.70 2.33
CA GLY A 33 -1.85 11.30 1.49
C GLY A 33 -2.43 12.26 0.46
N LEU A 34 -3.53 11.86 -0.22
CA LEU A 34 -4.22 12.74 -1.15
C LEU A 34 -4.82 13.98 -0.46
N ALA A 35 -5.38 13.83 0.74
CA ALA A 35 -5.90 14.96 1.52
C ALA A 35 -4.78 15.97 1.85
N ALA A 36 -3.60 15.49 2.23
CA ALA A 36 -2.44 16.34 2.53
C ALA A 36 -1.93 17.09 1.28
N GLU A 37 -1.88 16.42 0.12
CA GLU A 37 -1.50 17.04 -1.16
C GLU A 37 -2.51 18.12 -1.59
N LEU A 38 -3.82 17.82 -1.50
CA LEU A 38 -4.88 18.77 -1.83
C LEU A 38 -4.90 19.97 -0.88
N GLY A 39 -4.65 19.75 0.41
CA GLY A 39 -4.48 20.81 1.40
C GLY A 39 -3.28 21.70 1.08
N SER A 40 -2.13 21.10 0.77
CA SER A 40 -0.91 21.82 0.39
C SER A 40 -1.10 22.63 -0.91
N ALA A 41 -1.79 22.05 -1.90
CA ALA A 41 -2.13 22.74 -3.14
C ALA A 41 -3.07 23.93 -2.90
N SER A 42 -4.07 23.77 -2.02
CA SER A 42 -4.97 24.86 -1.63
C SER A 42 -4.20 26.03 -0.99
N SER A 43 -3.33 25.74 0.00
CA SER A 43 -2.50 26.75 0.66
C SER A 43 -1.50 27.41 -0.29
N PHE A 44 -0.90 26.66 -1.22
CA PHE A 44 -0.02 27.22 -2.24
C PHE A 44 -0.77 28.18 -3.16
N PHE A 45 -1.94 27.79 -3.67
CA PHE A 45 -2.76 28.65 -4.53
C PHE A 45 -3.21 29.91 -3.80
N GLU A 46 -3.62 29.81 -2.53
CA GLU A 46 -3.97 30.96 -1.69
C GLU A 46 -2.76 31.89 -1.44
N GLY A 47 -1.57 31.32 -1.28
CA GLY A 47 -0.31 32.07 -1.21
C GLY A 47 -0.04 32.87 -2.49
N VAL A 48 -0.21 32.26 -3.67
CA VAL A 48 0.00 32.94 -4.96
C VAL A 48 -1.06 34.04 -5.19
N THR A 49 -2.33 33.77 -4.89
CA THR A 49 -3.40 34.77 -5.07
C THR A 49 -3.28 35.94 -4.09
N SER A 50 -2.88 35.69 -2.85
CA SER A 50 -2.61 36.76 -1.88
C SER A 50 -1.39 37.60 -2.25
N GLY A 51 -0.32 36.98 -2.78
CA GLY A 51 0.83 37.71 -3.33
C GLY A 51 0.45 38.62 -4.49
N LEU A 52 -0.44 38.17 -5.39
CA LEU A 52 -0.94 38.99 -6.51
C LEU A 52 -1.65 40.27 -6.04
N VAL A 53 -2.38 40.21 -4.93
CA VAL A 53 -3.13 41.36 -4.37
C VAL A 53 -2.24 42.26 -3.50
N ASN A 54 -1.24 41.70 -2.82
CA ASN A 54 -0.46 42.41 -1.79
C ASN A 54 0.93 42.87 -2.25
N ASP A 55 1.50 42.34 -3.34
CA ASP A 55 2.84 42.69 -3.84
C ASP A 55 2.82 43.76 -4.95
N VAL A 56 3.72 43.68 -5.94
CA VAL A 56 4.12 44.80 -6.82
C VAL A 56 3.05 45.18 -7.87
N TRP A 57 2.07 44.31 -8.14
CA TRP A 57 1.05 44.46 -9.19
C TRP A 57 -0.34 44.86 -8.64
N GLN A 58 -0.39 45.87 -7.77
CA GLN A 58 -1.65 46.30 -7.14
C GLN A 58 -2.55 47.08 -8.12
N GLY A 59 -3.80 46.66 -8.27
CA GLY A 59 -4.79 47.36 -9.08
C GLY A 59 -6.09 46.56 -9.32
N PRO A 60 -7.08 47.15 -10.01
CA PRO A 60 -8.37 46.50 -10.29
C PRO A 60 -8.24 45.15 -10.99
N ALA A 61 -7.25 44.99 -11.89
CA ALA A 61 -7.01 43.72 -12.59
C ALA A 61 -6.53 42.60 -11.64
N ALA A 62 -5.71 42.90 -10.64
CA ALA A 62 -5.24 41.93 -9.66
C ALA A 62 -6.36 41.47 -8.72
N LEU A 63 -7.27 42.39 -8.35
CA LEU A 63 -8.47 42.05 -7.57
C LEU A 63 -9.43 41.14 -8.35
N GLU A 64 -9.66 41.41 -9.64
CA GLU A 64 -10.50 40.56 -10.50
C GLU A 64 -9.88 39.16 -10.70
N MET A 65 -8.56 39.06 -10.88
CA MET A 65 -7.88 37.77 -10.99
C MET A 65 -7.95 36.96 -9.68
N ALA A 66 -7.77 37.62 -8.54
CA ALA A 66 -7.92 36.96 -7.23
C ALA A 66 -9.36 36.49 -7.01
N ALA A 67 -10.36 37.31 -7.36
CA ALA A 67 -11.77 36.94 -7.26
C ALA A 67 -12.13 35.74 -8.16
N ALA A 68 -11.53 35.64 -9.35
CA ALA A 68 -11.73 34.50 -10.26
C ALA A 68 -11.10 33.20 -9.75
N ALA A 69 -10.06 33.27 -8.91
CA ALA A 69 -9.36 32.11 -8.37
C ALA A 69 -10.01 31.51 -7.10
N THR A 70 -10.75 32.31 -6.33
CA THR A 70 -11.43 31.90 -5.08
C THR A 70 -12.29 30.63 -5.19
N PRO A 71 -13.08 30.40 -6.27
CA PRO A 71 -13.87 29.18 -6.39
C PRO A 71 -13.01 27.92 -6.53
N TYR A 72 -11.81 28.04 -7.11
CA TYR A 72 -10.89 26.93 -7.29
C TYR A 72 -10.18 26.56 -5.98
N THR A 73 -9.73 27.54 -5.20
CA THR A 73 -9.13 27.29 -3.87
C THR A 73 -10.13 26.68 -2.90
N ALA A 74 -11.37 27.17 -2.89
CA ALA A 74 -12.47 26.60 -2.11
C ALA A 74 -12.80 25.16 -2.52
N TRP A 75 -12.76 24.86 -3.82
CA TRP A 75 -12.94 23.50 -4.32
C TRP A 75 -11.80 22.56 -3.89
N LEU A 76 -10.54 23.00 -3.95
CA LEU A 76 -9.39 22.21 -3.48
C LEU A 76 -9.49 21.89 -1.98
N SER A 77 -9.87 22.88 -1.16
CA SER A 77 -10.07 22.68 0.28
C SER A 77 -11.20 21.68 0.56
N ALA A 78 -12.34 21.82 -0.13
CA ALA A 78 -13.47 20.88 -0.01
C ALA A 78 -13.13 19.46 -0.48
N ALA A 79 -12.34 19.33 -1.56
CA ALA A 79 -11.87 18.04 -2.06
C ALA A 79 -10.89 17.36 -1.08
N GLY A 80 -10.01 18.14 -0.44
CA GLY A 80 -9.14 17.66 0.63
C GLY A 80 -9.93 17.11 1.83
N ALA A 81 -10.95 17.85 2.29
CA ALA A 81 -11.83 17.40 3.36
C ALA A 81 -12.63 16.13 3.00
N ALA A 82 -13.09 16.01 1.75
CA ALA A 82 -13.75 14.80 1.27
C ALA A 82 -12.80 13.59 1.22
N ALA A 83 -11.53 13.80 0.85
CA ALA A 83 -10.49 12.76 0.89
C ALA A 83 -10.18 12.30 2.33
N GLU A 84 -10.09 13.23 3.29
CA GLU A 84 -9.93 12.90 4.71
C GLU A 84 -11.13 12.12 5.27
N GLN A 85 -12.34 12.49 4.84
CA GLN A 85 -13.55 11.74 5.15
C GLN A 85 -13.49 10.31 4.59
N ALA A 86 -13.03 10.14 3.35
CA ALA A 86 -12.87 8.84 2.72
C ALA A 86 -11.88 7.93 3.47
N ALA A 87 -10.76 8.49 3.92
CA ALA A 87 -9.80 7.77 4.76
C ALA A 87 -10.41 7.30 6.08
N THR A 88 -11.19 8.17 6.73
CA THR A 88 -11.88 7.86 7.98
C THR A 88 -12.92 6.75 7.78
N GLN A 89 -13.70 6.79 6.70
CA GLN A 89 -14.67 5.73 6.41
C GLN A 89 -14.00 4.40 6.05
N ALA A 90 -12.86 4.43 5.33
CA ALA A 90 -12.10 3.21 5.05
C ALA A 90 -11.62 2.52 6.35
N ARG A 91 -11.15 3.29 7.34
CA ARG A 91 -10.80 2.78 8.68
C ARG A 91 -12.01 2.22 9.43
N ALA A 92 -13.18 2.86 9.29
CA ALA A 92 -14.41 2.37 9.90
C ALA A 92 -14.81 1.00 9.34
N VAL A 93 -14.67 0.79 8.02
CA VAL A 93 -14.90 -0.52 7.38
C VAL A 93 -13.90 -1.57 7.86
N VAL A 94 -12.62 -1.22 7.99
CA VAL A 94 -11.58 -2.11 8.56
C VAL A 94 -11.96 -2.56 9.97
N SER A 95 -12.36 -1.62 10.83
CA SER A 95 -12.78 -1.92 12.20
C SER A 95 -14.02 -2.82 12.25
N ALA A 96 -15.01 -2.55 11.39
CA ALA A 96 -16.21 -3.37 11.29
C ALA A 96 -15.90 -4.80 10.84
N PHE A 97 -14.97 -4.95 9.88
CA PHE A 97 -14.51 -6.26 9.40
C PHE A 97 -13.79 -7.05 10.50
N GLU A 98 -12.80 -6.47 11.18
CA GLU A 98 -12.05 -7.18 12.23
C GLU A 98 -12.94 -7.52 13.44
N SER A 99 -13.89 -6.65 13.78
CA SER A 99 -14.89 -6.94 14.81
C SER A 99 -15.73 -8.15 14.43
N ALA A 100 -16.27 -8.20 13.20
CA ALA A 100 -17.05 -9.32 12.73
C ALA A 100 -16.24 -10.63 12.64
N ARG A 101 -15.00 -10.54 12.18
CA ARG A 101 -14.07 -11.66 12.13
C ARG A 101 -13.74 -12.24 13.51
N SER A 102 -13.69 -11.41 14.56
CA SER A 102 -13.50 -11.87 15.94
C SER A 102 -14.74 -12.54 16.55
N MET A 103 -15.93 -12.20 16.04
CA MET A 103 -17.21 -12.75 16.51
C MET A 103 -17.63 -14.02 15.78
N ILE A 104 -17.15 -14.23 14.54
CA ILE A 104 -17.52 -15.37 13.71
C ILE A 104 -17.06 -16.69 14.36
N VAL A 105 -17.85 -17.75 14.22
CA VAL A 105 -17.48 -19.06 14.74
C VAL A 105 -16.36 -19.66 13.89
N HIS A 106 -15.38 -20.31 14.52
CA HIS A 106 -14.31 -20.94 13.75
C HIS A 106 -14.81 -22.23 13.07
N PRO A 107 -14.52 -22.49 11.77
CA PRO A 107 -14.98 -23.67 11.03
C PRO A 107 -14.67 -25.01 11.71
N ALA A 108 -13.58 -25.10 12.46
CA ALA A 108 -13.22 -26.31 13.21
C ALA A 108 -14.22 -26.66 14.32
N LEU A 109 -14.86 -25.68 14.97
CA LEU A 109 -15.89 -25.92 15.99
C LEU A 109 -17.17 -26.47 15.35
N ILE A 110 -17.56 -25.90 14.21
CA ILE A 110 -18.72 -26.34 13.44
C ILE A 110 -18.51 -27.78 12.96
N ALA A 111 -17.35 -28.05 12.34
CA ALA A 111 -16.98 -29.41 11.91
C ALA A 111 -16.91 -30.41 13.08
N GLY A 112 -16.41 -29.99 14.25
CA GLY A 112 -16.40 -30.79 15.47
C GLY A 112 -17.80 -31.16 15.94
N ASN A 113 -18.72 -30.20 15.97
CA ASN A 113 -20.13 -30.42 16.29
C ASN A 113 -20.78 -31.42 15.29
N ARG A 114 -20.59 -31.21 13.99
CA ARG A 114 -21.16 -32.09 12.95
C ARG A 114 -20.64 -33.53 13.06
N ASN A 115 -19.35 -33.72 13.33
CA ASN A 115 -18.77 -35.03 13.56
C ASN A 115 -19.31 -35.71 14.82
N SER A 116 -19.55 -34.94 15.88
CA SER A 116 -20.18 -35.44 17.12
C SER A 116 -21.60 -35.94 16.83
N LEU A 117 -22.39 -35.17 16.07
CA LEU A 117 -23.75 -35.58 15.72
C LEU A 117 -23.76 -36.90 14.93
N VAL A 118 -22.89 -37.05 13.93
CA VAL A 118 -22.80 -38.30 13.14
C VAL A 118 -22.48 -39.49 14.04
N ARG A 119 -21.56 -39.35 15.00
CA ARG A 119 -21.23 -40.42 15.97
C ARG A 119 -22.39 -40.75 16.89
N LEU A 120 -23.09 -39.72 17.39
CA LEU A 120 -24.26 -39.89 18.25
C LEU A 120 -25.40 -40.59 17.49
N ALA A 121 -25.62 -40.23 16.22
CA ALA A 121 -26.63 -40.83 15.36
C ALA A 121 -26.33 -42.30 15.04
N ILE A 122 -25.07 -42.63 14.68
CA ILE A 122 -24.65 -44.02 14.41
C ILE A 122 -24.78 -44.90 15.65
N SER A 123 -24.50 -44.36 16.84
CA SER A 123 -24.62 -45.10 18.10
C SER A 123 -26.05 -45.11 18.69
N ASN A 124 -27.02 -44.47 18.04
CA ASN A 124 -28.40 -44.32 18.54
C ASN A 124 -29.32 -45.51 18.22
N LEU A 125 -28.82 -46.75 18.25
CA LEU A 125 -29.56 -47.94 17.84
C LEU A 125 -30.88 -48.14 18.61
N PHE A 126 -30.92 -47.70 19.88
CA PHE A 126 -32.07 -47.84 20.76
C PHE A 126 -32.76 -46.50 21.09
N GLY A 127 -32.41 -45.40 20.40
CA GLY A 127 -33.02 -44.07 20.65
C GLY A 127 -32.53 -43.35 21.91
N GLN A 128 -31.64 -43.96 22.69
CA GLN A 128 -31.13 -43.45 23.96
C GLN A 128 -30.29 -42.16 23.87
N ASN A 129 -29.70 -41.87 22.70
CA ASN A 129 -28.87 -40.68 22.48
C ASN A 129 -29.68 -39.44 22.06
N TRP A 130 -31.01 -39.52 21.99
CA TRP A 130 -31.87 -38.40 21.57
C TRP A 130 -31.54 -37.06 22.28
N PRO A 131 -31.37 -37.00 23.62
CA PRO A 131 -31.04 -35.73 24.29
C PRO A 131 -29.68 -35.15 23.85
N ALA A 132 -28.69 -35.99 23.59
CA ALA A 132 -27.36 -35.56 23.15
C ALA A 132 -27.37 -35.10 21.68
N ILE A 133 -28.18 -35.73 20.83
CA ILE A 133 -28.41 -35.30 19.45
C ILE A 133 -29.10 -33.93 19.43
N ALA A 134 -30.15 -33.75 20.25
CA ALA A 134 -30.85 -32.47 20.36
C ALA A 134 -29.93 -31.35 20.88
N ALA A 135 -29.04 -31.64 21.84
CA ALA A 135 -28.06 -30.68 22.32
C ALA A 135 -27.02 -30.30 21.24
N ALA A 136 -26.57 -31.26 20.44
CA ALA A 136 -25.65 -30.99 19.33
C ALA A 136 -26.31 -30.15 18.23
N GLU A 137 -27.56 -30.41 17.88
CA GLU A 137 -28.34 -29.59 16.94
C GLU A 137 -28.58 -28.18 17.50
N ALA A 138 -28.92 -28.04 18.79
CA ALA A 138 -29.11 -26.73 19.43
C ALA A 138 -27.82 -25.88 19.40
N ALA A 139 -26.66 -26.48 19.69
CA ALA A 139 -25.38 -25.78 19.60
C ALA A 139 -25.03 -25.36 18.15
N TYR A 140 -25.46 -26.13 17.16
CA TYR A 140 -25.29 -25.76 15.76
C TYR A 140 -26.14 -24.55 15.38
N GLU A 141 -27.39 -24.49 15.87
CA GLU A 141 -28.26 -23.32 15.70
C GLU A 141 -27.70 -22.06 16.40
N GLU A 142 -27.05 -22.22 17.55
CA GLU A 142 -26.33 -21.12 18.21
C GLU A 142 -25.16 -20.60 17.35
N PHE A 143 -24.40 -21.49 16.72
CA PHE A 143 -23.35 -21.08 15.78
C PHE A 143 -23.92 -20.30 14.59
N TRP A 144 -25.04 -20.78 14.04
CA TRP A 144 -25.72 -20.09 12.94
C TRP A 144 -26.18 -18.69 13.35
N ALA A 145 -26.81 -18.55 14.52
CA ALA A 145 -27.26 -17.27 15.04
C ALA A 145 -26.10 -16.31 15.30
N GLN A 146 -25.00 -16.77 15.90
CA GLN A 146 -23.81 -15.97 16.17
C GLN A 146 -23.17 -15.45 14.87
N ASP A 147 -23.06 -16.31 13.84
CA ASP A 147 -22.54 -15.92 12.54
C ASP A 147 -23.41 -14.89 11.84
N ILE A 148 -24.74 -15.04 11.93
CA ILE A 148 -25.69 -14.07 11.41
C ILE A 148 -25.51 -12.71 12.11
N VAL A 149 -25.37 -12.69 13.43
CA VAL A 149 -25.16 -11.45 14.20
C VAL A 149 -23.85 -10.78 13.79
N ALA A 150 -22.76 -11.53 13.66
CA ALA A 150 -21.48 -11.00 13.21
C ALA A 150 -21.59 -10.36 11.81
N MET A 151 -22.25 -11.04 10.87
CA MET A 151 -22.45 -10.53 9.51
C MET A 151 -23.42 -9.33 9.45
N LEU A 152 -24.45 -9.29 10.30
CA LEU A 152 -25.34 -8.13 10.45
C LEU A 152 -24.58 -6.91 10.98
N SER A 153 -23.74 -7.09 11.99
CA SER A 153 -22.89 -6.02 12.53
C SER A 153 -21.90 -5.51 11.49
N TYR A 154 -21.25 -6.42 10.74
CA TYR A 154 -20.37 -6.03 9.64
C TYR A 154 -21.11 -5.21 8.58
N HIS A 155 -22.24 -5.75 8.11
CA HIS A 155 -23.05 -5.10 7.09
C HIS A 155 -23.54 -3.72 7.53
N GLY A 156 -24.01 -3.59 8.78
CA GLY A 156 -24.44 -2.33 9.36
C GLY A 156 -23.30 -1.31 9.42
N GLY A 157 -22.12 -1.72 9.91
CA GLY A 157 -20.94 -0.88 9.98
C GLY A 157 -20.44 -0.43 8.60
N ALA A 158 -20.32 -1.36 7.65
CA ALA A 158 -19.88 -1.07 6.29
C ALA A 158 -20.88 -0.19 5.53
N SER A 159 -22.18 -0.44 5.68
CA SER A 159 -23.23 0.37 5.03
C SER A 159 -23.28 1.78 5.60
N ALA A 160 -23.12 1.93 6.92
CA ALA A 160 -23.05 3.25 7.55
C ALA A 160 -21.80 4.03 7.07
N ALA A 161 -20.65 3.37 6.96
CA ALA A 161 -19.43 3.98 6.45
C ALA A 161 -19.59 4.42 4.98
N ALA A 162 -20.20 3.57 4.15
CA ALA A 162 -20.49 3.90 2.76
C ALA A 162 -21.49 5.06 2.62
N ALA A 163 -22.54 5.09 3.45
CA ALA A 163 -23.54 6.15 3.44
C ALA A 163 -23.00 7.50 3.93
N ALA A 164 -21.94 7.49 4.76
CA ALA A 164 -21.29 8.70 5.25
C ALA A 164 -20.38 9.36 4.20
N LEU A 165 -20.03 8.68 3.10
CA LEU A 165 -19.20 9.26 2.05
C LEU A 165 -19.96 10.33 1.27
N THR A 166 -19.39 11.54 1.22
CA THR A 166 -19.94 12.61 0.39
C THR A 166 -19.38 12.50 -1.04
N PRO A 167 -20.24 12.57 -2.09
CA PRO A 167 -19.76 12.60 -3.47
C PRO A 167 -18.89 13.84 -3.73
N PHE A 168 -17.79 13.67 -4.47
CA PHE A 168 -16.96 14.79 -4.90
C PHE A 168 -17.77 15.79 -5.73
N THR A 169 -17.72 17.06 -5.35
CA THR A 169 -18.34 18.14 -6.12
C THR A 169 -17.51 18.41 -7.38
N LYS A 170 -18.19 18.60 -8.51
CA LYS A 170 -17.52 19.00 -9.76
C LYS A 170 -17.05 20.45 -9.65
N LEU A 171 -15.90 20.75 -10.23
CA LEU A 171 -15.39 22.12 -10.32
C LEU A 171 -16.44 23.02 -11.02
N PRO A 172 -16.83 24.16 -10.44
CA PRO A 172 -17.88 25.03 -10.99
C PRO A 172 -17.35 25.85 -12.18
N LEU A 173 -16.98 25.18 -13.28
CA LEU A 173 -16.51 25.82 -14.51
C LEU A 173 -17.59 26.70 -15.18
N GLY A 174 -18.88 26.40 -14.96
CA GLY A 174 -20.01 27.14 -15.55
C GLY A 174 -20.33 28.50 -14.90
N GLN A 175 -19.73 28.82 -13.74
CA GLN A 175 -19.93 30.11 -13.06
C GLN A 175 -18.84 31.14 -13.39
N LEU A 176 -17.75 30.73 -14.04
CA LEU A 176 -16.67 31.62 -14.48
C LEU A 176 -17.12 32.61 -15.57
N ALA A 177 -18.12 32.27 -16.38
CA ALA A 177 -18.62 33.11 -17.48
C ALA A 177 -19.53 34.27 -17.02
N GLY A 178 -19.91 34.33 -15.74
CA GLY A 178 -20.81 35.35 -15.19
C GLY A 178 -20.19 36.26 -14.11
N ALA A 179 -18.95 36.02 -13.70
CA ALA A 179 -18.30 36.74 -12.60
C ALA A 179 -18.20 38.26 -12.87
N GLY A 180 -17.95 38.67 -14.12
CA GLY A 180 -17.93 40.08 -14.52
C GLY A 180 -19.29 40.79 -14.43
N GLY A 181 -20.40 40.05 -14.46
CA GLY A 181 -21.76 40.60 -14.29
C GLY A 181 -22.18 40.75 -12.83
N LEU A 182 -21.69 39.86 -11.95
CA LEU A 182 -22.01 39.84 -10.52
C LEU A 182 -21.25 40.91 -9.74
N VAL A 183 -20.00 41.21 -10.09
CA VAL A 183 -19.24 42.31 -9.48
C VAL A 183 -19.84 43.67 -9.88
N ASN A 184 -20.29 43.81 -11.12
CA ASN A 184 -20.94 45.04 -11.59
C ASN A 184 -22.34 45.22 -10.96
N ALA A 185 -23.11 44.14 -10.78
CA ALA A 185 -24.39 44.18 -10.07
C ALA A 185 -24.24 44.46 -8.57
N ALA A 186 -23.24 43.86 -7.92
CA ALA A 186 -22.95 44.09 -6.50
C ALA A 186 -22.39 45.51 -6.23
N ALA A 187 -21.55 46.05 -7.12
CA ALA A 187 -21.07 47.43 -7.03
C ALA A 187 -22.21 48.45 -7.27
N THR A 188 -23.15 48.14 -8.16
CA THR A 188 -24.33 49.01 -8.42
C THR A 188 -25.35 48.95 -7.28
N GLU A 189 -25.55 47.79 -6.64
CA GLU A 189 -26.41 47.67 -5.44
C GLU A 189 -25.76 48.26 -4.18
N LEU A 190 -24.43 48.19 -4.02
CA LEU A 190 -23.70 48.81 -2.91
C LEU A 190 -23.65 50.34 -3.03
N ALA A 191 -23.55 50.87 -4.26
CA ALA A 191 -23.70 52.30 -4.55
C ALA A 191 -25.13 52.81 -4.28
N GLY A 192 -26.15 51.97 -4.50
CA GLY A 192 -27.55 52.27 -4.13
C GLY A 192 -27.82 52.22 -2.62
N LEU A 193 -27.01 51.48 -1.85
CA LEU A 193 -27.19 51.29 -0.41
C LEU A 193 -26.56 52.38 0.47
N ALA A 194 -25.75 53.27 -0.11
CA ALA A 194 -25.25 54.46 0.59
C ALA A 194 -26.34 55.53 0.84
N GLY A 195 -27.52 55.40 0.21
CA GLY A 195 -28.57 56.43 0.22
C GLY A 195 -29.74 56.23 1.19
N THR A 196 -29.94 55.08 1.83
CA THR A 196 -31.17 54.86 2.63
C THR A 196 -31.01 53.80 3.72
N PHE A 197 -30.42 54.19 4.86
CA PHE A 197 -30.49 53.39 6.08
C PHE A 197 -31.84 53.59 6.77
N ASN A 198 -32.77 52.63 6.62
CA ASN A 198 -33.91 52.53 7.52
C ASN A 198 -34.13 51.08 8.02
N LYS A 199 -34.48 50.95 9.30
CA LYS A 199 -34.38 49.74 10.15
C LYS A 199 -35.23 48.53 9.73
N GLY A 200 -35.99 48.61 8.64
CA GLY A 200 -36.75 47.49 8.05
C GLY A 200 -36.02 46.70 6.96
N GLY A 201 -35.03 47.29 6.28
CA GLY A 201 -34.37 46.69 5.11
C GLY A 201 -33.34 45.60 5.46
N ALA A 202 -32.74 45.63 6.65
CA ALA A 202 -31.68 44.71 7.05
C ALA A 202 -32.11 43.24 7.06
N ARG A 203 -33.39 42.94 7.35
CA ARG A 203 -33.92 41.57 7.31
C ARG A 203 -34.19 41.05 5.90
N ALA A 204 -34.60 41.93 4.97
CA ALA A 204 -34.78 41.58 3.56
C ALA A 204 -33.42 41.38 2.87
N VAL A 205 -32.43 42.20 3.23
CA VAL A 205 -31.04 42.08 2.76
C VAL A 205 -30.39 40.79 3.27
N LEU A 206 -30.59 40.41 4.54
CA LEU A 206 -30.05 39.15 5.07
C LEU A 206 -30.69 37.90 4.42
N ALA A 207 -31.97 37.98 4.06
CA ALA A 207 -32.68 36.91 3.35
C ALA A 207 -32.25 36.79 1.88
N ALA A 208 -32.00 37.92 1.20
CA ALA A 208 -31.50 37.95 -0.18
C ALA A 208 -30.03 37.48 -0.27
N VAL A 209 -29.20 37.85 0.71
CA VAL A 209 -27.82 37.36 0.84
C VAL A 209 -27.81 35.86 1.14
N ASN A 210 -28.64 35.36 2.06
CA ASN A 210 -28.76 33.91 2.31
C ASN A 210 -29.25 33.12 1.08
N GLY A 211 -30.21 33.67 0.33
CA GLY A 211 -30.75 33.03 -0.88
C GLY A 211 -29.73 32.92 -2.01
N ARG A 212 -28.87 33.94 -2.19
CA ARG A 212 -27.84 33.95 -3.25
C ARG A 212 -26.55 33.25 -2.85
N LEU A 213 -26.16 33.25 -1.56
CA LEU A 213 -25.04 32.46 -1.06
C LEU A 213 -25.33 30.94 -1.10
N GLY A 214 -26.58 30.54 -0.86
CA GLY A 214 -27.02 29.14 -1.00
C GLY A 214 -26.97 28.59 -2.43
N GLY A 215 -27.10 29.47 -3.44
CA GLY A 215 -26.94 29.13 -4.86
C GLY A 215 -25.49 29.12 -5.35
N LEU A 216 -24.58 29.84 -4.68
CA LEU A 216 -23.17 29.96 -5.05
C LEU A 216 -22.27 28.90 -4.38
N LEU A 217 -22.70 28.34 -3.23
CA LEU A 217 -21.94 27.36 -2.44
C LEU A 217 -22.48 25.92 -2.52
N GLY A 218 -23.20 25.58 -3.60
CA GLY A 218 -23.63 24.19 -3.82
C GLY A 218 -24.53 23.62 -2.72
N GLY A 219 -25.49 24.39 -2.22
CA GLY A 219 -26.56 23.85 -1.37
C GLY A 219 -26.18 23.62 0.09
N PHE A 220 -25.47 24.55 0.73
CA PHE A 220 -25.36 24.55 2.19
C PHE A 220 -26.69 25.03 2.82
N ASN A 221 -27.57 24.09 3.17
CA ASN A 221 -28.86 24.37 3.79
C ASN A 221 -28.70 24.64 5.29
N LEU A 222 -28.39 25.89 5.64
CA LEU A 222 -28.32 26.35 7.03
C LEU A 222 -29.62 26.10 7.80
N GLY A 223 -30.78 26.11 7.11
CA GLY A 223 -32.08 25.79 7.69
C GLY A 223 -32.27 24.30 8.02
N GLY A 224 -31.64 23.40 7.26
CA GLY A 224 -31.52 21.96 7.53
C GLY A 224 -30.63 21.67 8.73
N LEU A 225 -29.53 22.42 8.84
CA LEU A 225 -28.63 22.38 10.00
C LEU A 225 -29.35 22.89 11.26
N LEU A 226 -30.10 23.99 11.16
CA LEU A 226 -30.85 24.58 12.27
C LEU A 226 -32.11 23.77 12.66
N SER A 227 -32.70 23.02 11.74
CA SER A 227 -33.80 22.08 12.02
C SER A 227 -33.30 20.76 12.61
N SER A 228 -32.10 20.31 12.25
CA SER A 228 -31.40 19.21 12.96
C SER A 228 -31.02 19.57 14.40
N LEU A 229 -30.91 20.86 14.71
CA LEU A 229 -30.71 21.39 16.05
C LEU A 229 -32.01 21.61 16.84
N ARG A 230 -33.20 21.54 16.22
CA ARG A 230 -34.47 21.91 16.86
C ARG A 230 -35.52 20.81 17.01
N LEU A 231 -35.29 19.58 16.53
CA LEU A 231 -36.18 18.45 16.80
C LEU A 231 -35.38 17.21 17.19
N GLY A 232 -35.26 17.00 18.50
CA GLY A 232 -34.57 15.85 19.08
C GLY A 232 -34.08 16.12 20.50
N THR A 233 -35.00 16.39 21.42
CA THR A 233 -34.78 16.50 22.87
C THR A 233 -34.24 15.20 23.46
N GLY A 234 -32.95 14.94 23.28
CA GLY A 234 -32.29 13.75 23.82
C GLY A 234 -30.85 13.58 23.36
N ASN A 235 -29.99 14.60 23.52
CA ASN A 235 -28.53 14.46 23.58
C ASN A 235 -27.86 15.81 23.86
N LEU A 236 -27.73 16.16 25.14
CA LEU A 236 -26.99 17.33 25.64
C LEU A 236 -25.58 16.97 26.16
N ALA A 237 -25.03 15.82 25.75
CA ALA A 237 -23.74 15.34 26.23
C ALA A 237 -22.72 15.18 25.10
N ASN A 238 -22.39 16.25 24.35
CA ASN A 238 -21.05 16.40 23.74
C ASN A 238 -20.76 17.78 23.10
N LEU A 239 -21.09 18.89 23.76
CA LEU A 239 -20.46 20.17 23.42
C LEU A 239 -19.22 20.32 24.30
N ASN A 240 -18.04 19.94 23.79
CA ASN A 240 -16.77 20.22 24.46
C ASN A 240 -15.93 21.20 23.66
N LEU A 241 -16.05 22.45 24.08
CA LEU A 241 -15.02 23.45 24.33
C LEU A 241 -13.56 23.06 24.01
N HIS A 242 -13.20 23.11 22.74
CA HIS A 242 -11.84 23.30 22.23
C HIS A 242 -12.05 23.84 20.81
N ASN A 243 -12.16 25.16 20.56
CA ASN A 243 -11.03 26.06 20.61
C ASN A 243 -11.57 27.50 20.39
N LEU A 244 -11.77 28.27 21.46
CA LEU A 244 -11.68 29.73 21.43
C LEU A 244 -10.34 30.04 22.09
N GLY A 245 -9.34 30.27 21.26
CA GLY A 245 -7.97 30.46 21.69
C GLY A 245 -7.76 31.72 22.53
N LEU A 246 -6.85 31.59 23.50
CA LEU A 246 -5.94 32.65 23.92
C LEU A 246 -4.55 32.01 23.89
N GLY A 247 -3.68 32.56 23.03
CA GLY A 247 -2.47 31.92 22.53
C GLY A 247 -1.29 31.89 23.49
N ASP A 248 -0.32 31.01 23.22
CA ASP A 248 1.04 31.40 22.79
C ASP A 248 1.96 30.19 22.51
N SER A 249 2.92 30.43 21.62
CA SER A 249 4.28 29.86 21.54
C SER A 249 4.51 28.34 21.41
N GLY A 250 4.90 27.92 20.20
CA GLY A 250 6.30 27.57 19.92
C GLY A 250 6.94 26.32 20.54
N THR A 251 7.02 25.28 19.69
CA THR A 251 8.02 24.17 19.62
C THR A 251 7.89 22.98 20.58
N GLY A 252 7.71 21.78 20.00
CA GLY A 252 8.01 20.49 20.65
C GLY A 252 6.94 19.39 20.50
N THR A 253 7.03 18.65 19.40
CA THR A 253 6.67 17.23 19.15
C THR A 253 6.00 16.36 20.25
N ALA A 254 5.00 15.61 19.75
CA ALA A 254 4.59 14.22 20.06
C ALA A 254 3.49 13.95 21.13
N ALA A 255 2.56 13.07 20.69
CA ALA A 255 1.63 12.24 21.45
C ALA A 255 0.37 12.90 22.08
N ALA A 256 -0.71 12.99 21.29
CA ALA A 256 -2.07 13.11 21.81
C ALA A 256 -3.02 12.19 21.03
N GLY A 257 -3.14 10.94 21.49
CA GLY A 257 -4.02 9.94 20.89
C GLY A 257 -4.40 8.87 21.91
N ARG A 258 -5.35 9.19 22.78
CA ARG A 258 -6.18 8.28 23.61
C ARG A 258 -7.06 9.17 24.50
N TRP A 259 -8.30 8.76 24.78
CA TRP A 259 -9.35 9.43 25.59
C TRP A 259 -10.57 10.01 24.86
N GLY A 260 -10.95 9.46 23.69
CA GLY A 260 -12.15 9.91 22.95
C GLY A 260 -13.39 9.00 22.98
N SER A 261 -13.44 7.88 23.72
CA SER A 261 -14.48 6.86 23.48
C SER A 261 -14.99 6.07 24.70
N TYR A 262 -15.45 6.74 25.77
CA TYR A 262 -16.19 6.08 26.87
C TYR A 262 -17.53 6.76 27.24
N GLY A 263 -18.04 7.66 26.40
CA GLY A 263 -19.18 8.52 26.75
C GLY A 263 -20.60 8.02 26.41
N ARG A 264 -20.79 6.85 25.80
CA ARG A 264 -22.14 6.42 25.40
C ARG A 264 -22.31 4.91 25.52
N HIS A 265 -22.87 4.44 26.64
CA HIS A 265 -23.73 3.25 26.76
C HIS A 265 -24.09 3.03 28.25
N PHE A 266 -24.88 3.94 28.83
CA PHE A 266 -25.71 3.62 30.00
C PHE A 266 -27.17 3.69 29.55
N SER A 267 -27.75 2.53 29.23
CA SER A 267 -29.19 2.35 29.02
C SER A 267 -29.78 1.72 30.29
N LEU A 268 -30.73 2.40 30.93
CA LEU A 268 -31.51 1.87 32.05
C LEU A 268 -32.57 0.91 31.51
N GLY A 269 -32.24 -0.38 31.44
CA GLY A 269 -33.19 -1.38 30.96
C GLY A 269 -32.65 -2.81 30.85
N SER A 270 -31.98 -3.33 31.88
CA SER A 270 -31.86 -4.78 32.15
C SER A 270 -31.03 -4.99 33.41
N TRP A 271 -31.70 -5.22 34.53
CA TRP A 271 -31.07 -5.76 35.75
C TRP A 271 -31.11 -7.28 35.65
N GLY A 272 -30.09 -7.84 35.00
CA GLY A 272 -29.85 -9.26 34.88
C GLY A 272 -28.56 -9.45 34.10
N HIS A 273 -27.58 -10.13 34.70
CA HIS A 273 -26.22 -10.40 34.18
C HIS A 273 -25.15 -9.34 34.51
N PHE A 274 -24.79 -9.22 35.79
CA PHE A 274 -23.44 -8.79 36.17
C PHE A 274 -22.50 -10.01 36.07
N GLY A 275 -21.85 -10.16 34.92
CA GLY A 275 -20.78 -11.13 34.71
C GLY A 275 -19.56 -10.47 34.08
N GLY A 276 -18.43 -10.49 34.80
CA GLY A 276 -17.05 -10.43 34.30
C GLY A 276 -16.52 -9.14 33.66
N SER A 277 -17.24 -8.49 32.74
CA SER A 277 -16.65 -7.48 31.83
C SER A 277 -16.83 -6.03 32.28
N GLY A 278 -17.79 -5.73 33.16
CA GLY A 278 -18.07 -4.37 33.63
C GLY A 278 -17.03 -3.80 34.61
N ILE A 279 -16.26 -4.65 35.30
CA ILE A 279 -15.23 -4.22 36.24
C ILE A 279 -13.89 -4.00 35.52
N GLN A 280 -13.62 -4.70 34.41
CA GLN A 280 -12.39 -4.54 33.63
C GLN A 280 -12.30 -3.25 32.81
N ALA A 281 -13.40 -2.52 32.63
CA ALA A 281 -13.38 -1.18 32.02
C ALA A 281 -13.19 -0.05 33.05
N PHE A 282 -13.48 -0.29 34.33
CA PHE A 282 -13.34 0.71 35.40
C PHE A 282 -11.92 0.78 35.95
N VAL A 283 -11.22 -0.36 35.98
CA VAL A 283 -9.85 -0.45 36.51
C VAL A 283 -8.81 0.32 35.67
N PRO A 284 -8.80 0.27 34.32
CA PRO A 284 -7.86 1.05 33.50
C PRO A 284 -8.10 2.56 33.57
N ALA A 285 -9.32 3.00 33.89
CA ALA A 285 -9.65 4.41 34.05
C ALA A 285 -9.12 5.00 35.38
N LEU A 286 -8.89 4.15 36.40
CA LEU A 286 -8.24 4.55 37.65
C LEU A 286 -6.71 4.35 37.63
N SER A 287 -6.19 3.34 36.93
CA SER A 287 -4.75 3.02 36.90
C SER A 287 -4.00 3.61 35.71
N GLY A 288 -4.69 3.97 34.62
CA GLY A 288 -4.09 4.48 33.40
C GLY A 288 -3.93 6.00 33.41
N GLY A 289 -2.94 6.53 34.13
CA GLY A 289 -2.36 7.87 33.94
C GLY A 289 -3.25 9.11 34.22
N GLY A 290 -4.57 9.05 34.02
CA GLY A 290 -5.49 10.19 34.03
C GLY A 290 -5.68 10.82 35.42
N LEU A 291 -5.73 10.02 36.48
CA LEU A 291 -5.79 10.55 37.85
C LEU A 291 -4.43 11.13 38.28
N SER A 292 -3.34 10.47 37.87
CA SER A 292 -1.98 10.97 38.15
C SER A 292 -1.70 12.27 37.41
N SER A 293 -2.16 12.43 36.16
CA SER A 293 -1.97 13.63 35.36
C SER A 293 -2.81 14.81 35.82
N VAL A 294 -3.94 14.57 36.50
CA VAL A 294 -4.74 15.61 37.15
C VAL A 294 -4.08 16.05 38.46
N LEU A 295 -3.58 15.10 39.26
CA LEU A 295 -2.89 15.35 40.52
C LEU A 295 -1.48 15.95 40.33
N SER A 296 -0.82 15.66 39.20
CA SER A 296 0.47 16.22 38.80
C SER A 296 0.34 17.33 37.76
N SER A 297 -0.87 17.83 37.51
CA SER A 297 -1.08 18.88 36.51
C SER A 297 -0.34 20.15 36.90
N ALA A 298 0.32 20.80 35.93
CA ALA A 298 0.99 22.07 36.14
C ALA A 298 0.02 23.16 36.67
N ALA A 299 -1.28 23.02 36.41
CA ALA A 299 -2.32 23.91 36.93
C ALA A 299 -2.62 23.69 38.43
N LEU A 300 -2.66 22.44 38.92
CA LEU A 300 -2.84 22.18 40.34
C LEU A 300 -1.56 22.52 41.12
N ASN A 301 -0.40 22.19 40.55
CA ASN A 301 0.88 22.56 41.14
C ASN A 301 1.09 24.07 41.13
N SER A 302 0.65 24.80 40.10
CA SER A 302 0.71 26.28 40.09
C SER A 302 -0.23 26.91 41.12
N VAL A 303 -1.42 26.36 41.37
CA VAL A 303 -2.33 26.86 42.44
C VAL A 303 -1.79 26.56 43.85
N LEU A 304 -1.12 25.42 44.03
CA LEU A 304 -0.51 25.03 45.31
C LEU A 304 0.82 25.76 45.58
N SER A 305 1.56 26.12 44.55
CA SER A 305 2.86 26.81 44.66
C SER A 305 2.82 28.31 44.36
N SER A 306 1.70 28.87 43.88
CA SER A 306 1.51 30.32 43.65
C SER A 306 1.39 31.14 44.94
N GLY A 307 1.41 30.50 46.11
CA GLY A 307 1.18 31.16 47.39
C GLY A 307 -0.22 31.77 47.51
N SER A 308 -1.17 31.48 46.60
CA SER A 308 -2.53 32.03 46.65
C SER A 308 -3.32 31.51 47.86
N LEU A 309 -3.07 30.26 48.28
CA LEU A 309 -3.62 29.72 49.52
C LEU A 309 -2.96 30.35 50.75
N THR A 310 -1.65 30.61 50.68
CA THR A 310 -0.89 31.31 51.73
C THR A 310 -1.36 32.77 51.87
N ALA A 311 -1.62 33.46 50.76
CA ALA A 311 -2.18 34.82 50.74
C ALA A 311 -3.64 34.88 51.23
N LEU A 312 -4.41 33.80 51.05
CA LEU A 312 -5.75 33.67 51.60
C LEU A 312 -5.72 33.41 53.12
N LEU A 313 -4.74 32.63 53.60
CA LEU A 313 -4.53 32.33 55.03
C LEU A 313 -3.91 33.51 55.80
N ASP A 314 -3.03 34.27 55.16
CA ASP A 314 -2.44 35.51 55.68
C ASP A 314 -3.34 36.74 55.46
N SER A 315 -4.54 36.52 54.89
CA SER A 315 -5.53 37.58 54.71
C SER A 315 -5.93 38.18 56.07
N PRO A 316 -6.03 39.52 56.19
CA PRO A 316 -6.50 40.18 57.40
C PRO A 316 -7.86 39.64 57.87
N THR A 317 -8.71 39.19 56.95
CA THR A 317 -10.02 38.61 57.25
C THR A 317 -9.92 37.26 57.97
N VAL A 318 -8.97 36.41 57.57
CA VAL A 318 -8.72 35.10 58.19
C VAL A 318 -7.97 35.26 59.51
N SER A 319 -7.00 36.18 59.57
CA SER A 319 -6.32 36.55 60.83
C SER A 319 -7.30 37.11 61.87
N ASN A 320 -8.24 37.96 61.47
CA ASN A 320 -9.28 38.49 62.36
C ASN A 320 -10.31 37.41 62.78
N LEU A 321 -10.61 36.44 61.92
CA LEU A 321 -11.49 35.32 62.25
C LEU A 321 -10.83 34.36 63.26
N LEU A 322 -9.55 34.02 63.06
CA LEU A 322 -8.76 33.16 63.95
C LEU A 322 -8.43 33.83 65.28
N SER A 323 -8.24 35.15 65.28
CA SER A 323 -8.01 35.95 66.48
C SER A 323 -9.31 36.36 67.19
N SER A 324 -10.47 35.96 66.66
CA SER A 324 -11.75 36.28 67.29
C SER A 324 -11.92 35.53 68.61
N PRO A 325 -12.55 36.14 69.63
CA PRO A 325 -12.80 35.49 70.92
C PRO A 325 -13.60 34.18 70.79
N ALA A 326 -14.48 34.08 69.79
CA ALA A 326 -15.28 32.89 69.53
C ALA A 326 -14.42 31.69 69.07
N VAL A 327 -13.46 31.92 68.17
CA VAL A 327 -12.53 30.87 67.70
C VAL A 327 -11.50 30.53 68.77
N GLY A 328 -11.01 31.53 69.51
CA GLY A 328 -10.14 31.31 70.67
C GLY A 328 -10.80 30.45 71.75
N ASN A 329 -12.09 30.67 72.04
CA ASN A 329 -12.84 29.88 73.01
C ASN A 329 -13.19 28.47 72.47
N LEU A 330 -13.38 28.31 71.16
CA LEU A 330 -13.62 27.01 70.53
C LEU A 330 -12.35 26.13 70.56
N LEU A 331 -11.18 26.71 70.23
CA LEU A 331 -9.89 26.01 70.25
C LEU A 331 -9.40 25.69 71.67
N ARG A 332 -9.75 26.53 72.66
CA ARG A 332 -9.48 26.27 74.09
C ARG A 332 -10.57 25.45 74.77
N SER A 333 -11.59 25.03 74.03
CA SER A 333 -12.62 24.17 74.60
C SER A 333 -12.03 22.79 74.94
N PRO A 334 -12.43 22.17 76.08
CA PRO A 334 -11.92 20.86 76.46
C PRO A 334 -12.17 19.79 75.39
N ALA A 335 -13.27 19.90 74.63
CA ALA A 335 -13.60 18.97 73.57
C ALA A 335 -12.61 19.05 72.39
N VAL A 336 -12.26 20.25 71.94
CA VAL A 336 -11.32 20.44 70.83
C VAL A 336 -9.88 20.19 71.27
N SER A 337 -9.52 20.59 72.49
CA SER A 337 -8.22 20.26 73.10
C SER A 337 -8.03 18.74 73.24
N ASN A 338 -9.04 18.01 73.67
CA ASN A 338 -8.99 16.54 73.78
C ASN A 338 -8.99 15.87 72.40
N LEU A 339 -9.62 16.47 71.39
CA LEU A 339 -9.61 15.97 70.01
C LEU A 339 -8.24 16.15 69.36
N LEU A 340 -7.59 17.30 69.55
CA LEU A 340 -6.27 17.60 68.99
C LEU A 340 -5.11 16.94 69.75
N SER A 341 -5.30 16.71 71.05
CA SER A 341 -4.35 15.95 71.88
C SER A 341 -4.56 14.44 71.78
N ASN A 342 -5.58 13.98 71.04
CA ASN A 342 -5.80 12.56 70.80
C ASN A 342 -4.67 12.02 69.90
N PRO A 343 -3.90 11.03 70.35
CA PRO A 343 -2.77 10.49 69.59
C PRO A 343 -3.15 9.97 68.21
N ALA A 344 -4.38 9.44 68.05
CA ALA A 344 -4.88 8.93 66.77
C ALA A 344 -5.18 10.06 65.78
N ILE A 345 -5.67 11.20 66.26
CA ILE A 345 -5.99 12.37 65.43
C ILE A 345 -4.72 13.17 65.13
N SER A 346 -3.80 13.29 66.10
CA SER A 346 -2.45 13.80 65.89
C SER A 346 -1.65 12.96 64.87
N SER A 347 -1.78 11.62 64.91
CA SER A 347 -1.19 10.71 63.92
C SER A 347 -1.83 10.82 62.53
N LEU A 348 -3.13 11.14 62.46
CA LEU A 348 -3.85 11.36 61.21
C LEU A 348 -3.48 12.70 60.56
N LEU A 349 -3.33 13.77 61.37
CA LEU A 349 -2.95 15.12 60.94
C LEU A 349 -1.45 15.29 60.68
N SER A 350 -0.58 14.53 61.37
CA SER A 350 0.87 14.53 61.12
C SER A 350 1.28 13.74 59.87
N GLY A 351 0.31 13.26 59.09
CA GLY A 351 0.51 12.70 57.76
C GLY A 351 1.15 11.32 57.70
N THR A 352 1.86 10.86 58.75
CA THR A 352 2.62 9.59 58.72
C THR A 352 1.74 8.35 58.81
N GLY A 353 0.62 8.39 59.55
CA GLY A 353 -0.27 7.23 59.71
C GLY A 353 -1.20 7.01 58.51
N LEU A 354 -1.75 8.08 57.94
CA LEU A 354 -2.61 7.98 56.75
C LEU A 354 -1.77 7.68 55.50
N SER A 355 -0.61 8.31 55.33
CA SER A 355 0.29 7.99 54.21
C SER A 355 0.85 6.58 54.32
N ALA A 356 1.17 6.06 55.51
CA ALA A 356 1.63 4.67 55.67
C ALA A 356 0.51 3.63 55.57
N LYS A 357 -0.73 3.93 55.99
CA LYS A 357 -1.89 3.06 55.75
C LYS A 357 -2.36 3.13 54.29
N LEU A 358 -2.26 4.29 53.65
CA LEU A 358 -2.54 4.45 52.22
C LEU A 358 -1.42 3.80 51.41
N ASN A 359 -0.14 3.93 51.78
CA ASN A 359 0.96 3.16 51.18
C ASN A 359 0.83 1.67 51.50
N GLY A 360 0.35 1.25 52.66
CA GLY A 360 0.10 -0.17 52.98
C GLY A 360 -1.07 -0.77 52.19
N LEU A 361 -2.06 0.05 51.82
CA LEU A 361 -3.17 -0.32 50.95
C LEU A 361 -2.82 -0.14 49.45
N LEU A 362 -1.84 0.71 49.12
CA LEU A 362 -1.33 0.98 47.77
C LEU A 362 -0.07 0.16 47.42
N THR A 363 0.60 -0.46 48.38
CA THR A 363 1.69 -1.43 48.16
C THR A 363 1.16 -2.82 47.82
N VAL A 364 -0.15 -3.00 47.88
CA VAL A 364 -0.83 -4.07 47.17
C VAL A 364 -1.85 -3.45 46.21
N GLY A 365 -1.34 -2.85 45.14
CA GLY A 365 -2.19 -2.56 43.99
C GLY A 365 -2.75 -3.89 43.44
N PRO A 366 -4.01 -3.94 42.97
CA PRO A 366 -4.57 -5.16 42.39
C PRO A 366 -3.69 -5.73 41.27
N GLY A 367 -2.88 -4.92 40.58
CA GLY A 367 -1.93 -5.39 39.57
C GLY A 367 -0.62 -6.02 40.09
N THR A 368 -0.22 -5.82 41.36
CA THR A 368 1.07 -6.33 41.87
C THR A 368 0.94 -7.44 42.91
N ALA A 369 -0.23 -7.64 43.52
CA ALA A 369 -0.51 -8.90 44.23
C ALA A 369 -0.99 -10.03 43.30
N GLU A 370 -1.62 -9.71 42.17
CA GLU A 370 -2.21 -10.71 41.28
C GLU A 370 -1.16 -11.43 40.40
N ALA A 371 0.03 -10.84 40.26
CA ALA A 371 1.16 -11.48 39.56
C ALA A 371 1.89 -12.56 40.39
N ALA A 372 1.60 -12.70 41.70
CA ALA A 372 2.32 -13.60 42.60
C ALA A 372 1.43 -14.54 43.42
N VAL A 373 0.10 -14.47 43.28
CA VAL A 373 -0.80 -15.43 43.94
C VAL A 373 -1.03 -16.59 43.00
N THR A 374 -0.40 -17.71 43.33
CA THR A 374 -0.79 -19.02 42.80
C THR A 374 -2.22 -19.31 43.23
N ASP A 375 -3.15 -19.51 42.29
CA ASP A 375 -4.53 -19.87 42.60
C ASP A 375 -4.63 -21.30 43.21
N ILE A 376 -5.84 -21.72 43.61
CA ILE A 376 -6.07 -23.06 44.17
C ILE A 376 -5.73 -24.22 43.21
N PHE A 377 -5.60 -23.93 41.91
CA PHE A 377 -5.24 -24.86 40.85
C PHE A 377 -3.77 -24.76 40.44
N GLY A 378 -2.96 -23.96 41.13
CA GLY A 378 -1.55 -23.83 40.84
C GLY A 378 -1.21 -22.79 39.76
N ASN A 379 -2.16 -21.97 39.31
CA ASN A 379 -1.90 -20.97 38.26
C ASN A 379 -1.31 -19.68 38.84
N THR A 380 -0.22 -19.17 38.28
CA THR A 380 0.42 -17.89 38.64
C THR A 380 0.35 -16.92 37.46
N GLY A 381 -0.16 -15.70 37.69
CA GLY A 381 -0.43 -14.69 36.66
C GLY A 381 -1.93 -14.55 36.35
N THR A 382 -2.28 -13.73 35.37
CA THR A 382 -3.66 -13.28 35.10
C THR A 382 -4.31 -14.00 33.92
N GLY A 383 -5.63 -14.20 33.98
CA GLY A 383 -6.41 -14.73 32.84
C GLY A 383 -6.11 -16.18 32.45
N ASN A 384 -5.40 -16.94 33.29
CA ASN A 384 -5.15 -18.37 33.05
C ASN A 384 -6.41 -19.22 33.31
N ILE A 385 -6.63 -20.25 32.49
CA ILE A 385 -7.70 -21.24 32.64
C ILE A 385 -7.08 -22.64 32.67
N GLY A 386 -7.26 -23.38 33.77
CA GLY A 386 -6.78 -24.75 33.93
C GLY A 386 -5.94 -24.93 35.19
N PHE A 387 -4.81 -25.66 35.12
CA PHE A 387 -4.00 -26.00 36.29
C PHE A 387 -2.51 -25.78 36.05
N GLY A 388 -1.81 -25.26 37.06
CA GLY A 388 -0.34 -25.18 37.06
C GLY A 388 0.27 -24.25 36.02
N ASN A 389 -0.48 -23.32 35.42
CA ASN A 389 0.05 -22.41 34.40
C ASN A 389 0.82 -21.25 35.04
N THR A 390 1.87 -20.75 34.40
CA THR A 390 2.68 -19.61 34.85
C THR A 390 2.81 -18.57 33.75
N GLY A 391 2.42 -17.33 34.00
CA GLY A 391 2.33 -16.24 33.00
C GLY A 391 0.88 -15.81 32.78
N ASP A 392 0.56 -15.17 31.67
CA ASP A 392 -0.78 -14.60 31.42
C ASP A 392 -1.55 -15.32 30.29
N ASN A 393 -2.88 -15.36 30.41
CA ASN A 393 -3.80 -15.81 29.36
C ASN A 393 -3.56 -17.25 28.81
N ASN A 394 -2.99 -18.15 29.61
CA ASN A 394 -2.80 -19.54 29.19
C ASN A 394 -4.07 -20.38 29.41
N ILE A 395 -4.33 -21.34 28.52
CA ILE A 395 -5.44 -22.29 28.63
C ILE A 395 -4.88 -23.72 28.62
N GLY A 396 -5.05 -24.45 29.72
CA GLY A 396 -4.69 -25.87 29.82
C GLY A 396 -3.84 -26.19 31.05
N PHE A 397 -2.79 -26.99 30.88
CA PHE A 397 -2.03 -27.57 32.00
C PHE A 397 -0.54 -27.25 31.90
N PHE A 398 0.04 -26.74 32.97
CA PHE A 398 1.49 -26.56 33.11
C PHE A 398 2.16 -25.71 32.02
N ASN A 399 1.43 -24.80 31.36
CA ASN A 399 2.05 -23.90 30.39
C ASN A 399 2.82 -22.79 31.10
N THR A 400 3.93 -22.35 30.52
CA THR A 400 4.77 -21.25 31.02
C THR A 400 4.94 -20.18 29.93
N GLY A 401 4.84 -18.89 30.29
CA GLY A 401 4.79 -17.77 29.34
C GLY A 401 3.35 -17.34 29.07
N ASP A 402 3.06 -16.72 27.92
CA ASP A 402 1.78 -16.04 27.72
C ASP A 402 0.99 -16.55 26.50
N GLY A 403 -0.35 -16.60 26.63
CA GLY A 403 -1.26 -16.91 25.53
C GLY A 403 -1.20 -18.37 25.02
N ASN A 404 -0.58 -19.29 25.77
CA ASN A 404 -0.42 -20.67 25.31
C ASN A 404 -1.70 -21.50 25.53
N VAL A 405 -2.04 -22.37 24.58
CA VAL A 405 -3.19 -23.29 24.66
C VAL A 405 -2.72 -24.74 24.56
N GLY A 406 -2.82 -25.49 25.65
CA GLY A 406 -2.57 -26.93 25.68
C GLY A 406 -1.79 -27.38 26.91
N ILE A 407 -0.76 -28.22 26.74
CA ILE A 407 -0.06 -28.87 27.85
C ILE A 407 1.44 -28.58 27.78
N ALA A 408 2.02 -28.11 28.88
CA ALA A 408 3.47 -27.98 29.07
C ALA A 408 4.18 -27.17 27.98
N ASN A 409 3.50 -26.21 27.34
CA ASN A 409 4.14 -25.30 26.39
C ASN A 409 4.94 -24.23 27.14
N SER A 410 6.05 -23.75 26.55
CA SER A 410 6.92 -22.73 27.14
C SER A 410 7.24 -21.61 26.16
N GLY A 411 6.63 -20.45 26.31
CA GLY A 411 6.84 -19.31 25.41
C GLY A 411 5.56 -18.50 25.16
N PHE A 412 5.36 -18.04 23.93
CA PHE A 412 4.26 -17.14 23.57
C PHE A 412 3.38 -17.72 22.46
N ASP A 413 2.05 -17.66 22.63
CA ASP A 413 1.05 -18.02 21.60
C ASP A 413 1.25 -19.42 21.01
N LEU A 414 1.57 -20.41 21.86
CA LEU A 414 1.79 -21.79 21.45
C LEU A 414 0.51 -22.61 21.54
N LYS A 415 0.28 -23.54 20.60
CA LYS A 415 -0.88 -24.45 20.63
C LYS A 415 -0.45 -25.92 20.58
N GLY A 416 -0.89 -26.72 21.55
CA GLY A 416 -0.67 -28.17 21.58
C GLY A 416 0.16 -28.62 22.79
N ILE A 417 1.16 -29.48 22.60
CA ILE A 417 1.87 -30.11 23.72
C ILE A 417 3.38 -29.89 23.63
N SER A 418 3.97 -29.41 24.73
CA SER A 418 5.42 -29.30 24.90
C SER A 418 6.13 -28.55 23.78
N ASN A 419 5.46 -27.57 23.17
CA ASN A 419 6.13 -26.64 22.25
C ASN A 419 6.92 -25.58 23.05
N SER A 420 7.97 -25.03 22.45
CA SER A 420 8.70 -23.90 23.03
C SER A 420 9.06 -22.82 22.01
N GLY A 421 9.10 -21.56 22.44
CA GLY A 421 9.37 -20.40 21.60
C GLY A 421 8.12 -19.59 21.27
N VAL A 422 7.81 -19.34 20.00
CA VAL A 422 6.71 -18.41 19.62
C VAL A 422 5.82 -18.97 18.50
N GLY A 423 4.50 -18.94 18.67
CA GLY A 423 3.57 -19.21 17.57
C GLY A 423 3.59 -20.63 16.98
N ASN A 424 4.18 -21.62 17.67
CA ASN A 424 4.22 -23.00 17.20
C ASN A 424 2.88 -23.72 17.47
N SER A 425 2.49 -24.60 16.56
CA SER A 425 1.27 -25.42 16.66
C SER A 425 1.58 -26.91 16.48
N GLY A 426 1.18 -27.75 17.43
CA GLY A 426 1.35 -29.20 17.38
C GLY A 426 2.11 -29.74 18.59
N LEU A 427 3.11 -30.60 18.39
CA LEU A 427 3.78 -31.32 19.47
C LEU A 427 5.30 -31.11 19.42
N PHE A 428 5.93 -30.82 20.55
CA PHE A 428 7.39 -30.82 20.71
C PHE A 428 8.15 -29.91 19.73
N ASN A 429 7.50 -28.89 19.16
CA ASN A 429 8.19 -27.96 18.26
C ASN A 429 8.99 -26.92 19.06
N THR A 430 10.14 -26.51 18.54
CA THR A 430 11.02 -25.51 19.16
C THR A 430 11.35 -24.39 18.18
N GLY A 431 11.50 -23.15 18.65
CA GLY A 431 11.70 -21.98 17.78
C GLY A 431 10.40 -21.26 17.47
N SER A 432 10.16 -20.87 16.21
CA SER A 432 9.01 -20.00 15.88
C SER A 432 8.16 -20.48 14.70
N TYR A 433 6.84 -20.34 14.80
CA TYR A 433 5.89 -20.57 13.71
C TYR A 433 5.94 -21.95 13.04
N ASN A 434 6.41 -22.97 13.76
CA ASN A 434 6.44 -24.34 13.25
C ASN A 434 5.08 -25.01 13.46
N THR A 435 4.64 -25.78 12.47
CA THR A 435 3.38 -26.56 12.53
C THR A 435 3.68 -28.05 12.36
N GLY A 436 3.23 -28.88 13.31
CA GLY A 436 3.37 -30.33 13.23
C GLY A 436 4.09 -30.93 14.45
N ILE A 437 5.03 -31.86 14.26
CA ILE A 437 5.68 -32.58 15.36
C ILE A 437 7.19 -32.44 15.30
N GLY A 438 7.82 -32.03 16.40
CA GLY A 438 9.27 -32.13 16.59
C GLY A 438 10.10 -31.29 15.63
N ASN A 439 9.53 -30.24 15.03
CA ASN A 439 10.29 -29.34 14.18
C ASN A 439 11.10 -28.35 15.03
N SER A 440 12.26 -27.92 14.53
CA SER A 440 13.10 -26.92 15.20
C SER A 440 13.55 -25.82 14.25
N GLY A 441 13.52 -24.57 14.70
CA GLY A 441 13.86 -23.39 13.90
C GLY A 441 12.62 -22.58 13.54
N ILE A 442 12.49 -22.10 12.30
CA ILE A 442 11.44 -21.13 11.92
C ILE A 442 10.57 -21.64 10.77
N GLY A 443 9.25 -21.60 10.94
CA GLY A 443 8.30 -21.74 9.83
C GLY A 443 8.26 -23.11 9.16
N ASN A 444 8.71 -24.18 9.84
CA ASN A 444 8.66 -25.52 9.28
C ASN A 444 7.27 -26.13 9.42
N THR A 445 6.85 -26.91 8.43
CA THR A 445 5.58 -27.65 8.45
C THR A 445 5.82 -29.15 8.27
N GLY A 446 5.33 -29.98 9.19
CA GLY A 446 5.40 -31.43 9.11
C GLY A 446 6.09 -32.07 10.30
N LEU A 447 6.99 -33.03 10.07
CA LEU A 447 7.57 -33.89 11.10
C LEU A 447 9.09 -33.78 11.15
N PHE A 448 9.65 -33.49 12.32
CA PHE A 448 11.09 -33.60 12.60
C PHE A 448 11.98 -32.81 11.64
N ASN A 449 11.56 -31.63 11.19
CA ASN A 449 12.37 -30.79 10.31
C ASN A 449 13.20 -29.77 11.11
N PRO A 450 14.53 -29.95 11.22
CA PRO A 450 15.42 -28.91 11.75
C PRO A 450 15.87 -27.89 10.69
N GLY A 451 15.80 -26.61 11.05
CA GLY A 451 16.20 -25.46 10.22
C GLY A 451 15.00 -24.58 9.89
N ASN A 452 14.89 -24.01 8.69
CA ASN A 452 13.86 -23.01 8.40
C ASN A 452 13.03 -23.32 7.15
N PHE A 453 11.73 -23.05 7.20
CA PHE A 453 10.81 -23.12 6.05
C PHE A 453 10.81 -24.47 5.31
N ASN A 454 11.10 -25.57 6.01
CA ASN A 454 10.99 -26.90 5.43
C ASN A 454 9.55 -27.40 5.49
N THR A 455 9.12 -28.13 4.46
CA THR A 455 7.82 -28.79 4.41
C THR A 455 7.99 -30.30 4.19
N GLY A 456 7.43 -31.12 5.08
CA GLY A 456 7.43 -32.58 4.96
C GLY A 456 8.09 -33.28 6.16
N ILE A 457 8.98 -34.25 5.94
CA ILE A 457 9.47 -35.15 6.99
C ILE A 457 11.00 -35.14 7.05
N GLY A 458 11.59 -34.86 8.21
CA GLY A 458 13.00 -35.12 8.47
C GLY A 458 13.98 -34.30 7.63
N ASN A 459 13.56 -33.14 7.11
CA ASN A 459 14.43 -32.29 6.30
C ASN A 459 15.35 -31.46 7.20
N ARG A 460 16.65 -31.49 6.91
CA ARG A 460 17.68 -30.67 7.61
C ARG A 460 18.17 -29.55 6.70
N GLY A 461 18.18 -28.33 7.23
CA GLY A 461 18.61 -27.13 6.52
C GLY A 461 17.43 -26.22 6.24
N SER A 462 17.39 -25.51 5.11
CA SER A 462 16.31 -24.54 4.87
C SER A 462 15.63 -24.69 3.51
N TYR A 463 14.33 -24.39 3.44
CA TYR A 463 13.54 -24.34 2.20
C TYR A 463 13.43 -25.68 1.45
N ASN A 464 13.50 -26.82 2.15
CA ASN A 464 13.32 -28.12 1.52
C ASN A 464 11.85 -28.54 1.52
N THR A 465 11.39 -29.17 0.44
CA THR A 465 10.05 -29.77 0.35
C THR A 465 10.16 -31.26 0.04
N GLY A 466 9.47 -32.10 0.81
CA GLY A 466 9.49 -33.56 0.71
C GLY A 466 10.11 -34.21 1.94
N SER A 467 10.91 -35.26 1.78
CA SER A 467 11.37 -36.08 2.91
C SER A 467 12.87 -36.30 2.94
N PHE A 468 13.48 -36.24 4.12
CA PHE A 468 14.88 -36.60 4.38
C PHE A 468 15.90 -35.88 3.50
N ASN A 469 15.59 -34.65 3.09
CA ASN A 469 16.56 -33.81 2.38
C ASN A 469 17.55 -33.18 3.38
N ALA A 470 18.81 -33.05 2.98
CA ALA A 470 19.85 -32.39 3.75
C ALA A 470 20.51 -31.29 2.91
N GLY A 471 20.52 -30.06 3.41
CA GLY A 471 20.96 -28.87 2.68
C GLY A 471 19.79 -27.91 2.47
N SER A 472 19.78 -27.17 1.37
CA SER A 472 18.78 -26.14 1.14
C SER A 472 18.13 -26.17 -0.24
N PHE A 473 16.88 -25.71 -0.33
CA PHE A 473 16.11 -25.59 -1.58
C PHE A 473 15.90 -26.90 -2.35
N ASN A 474 15.97 -28.05 -1.67
CA ASN A 474 15.71 -29.33 -2.33
C ASN A 474 14.20 -29.60 -2.44
N SER A 475 13.78 -30.22 -3.53
CA SER A 475 12.39 -30.65 -3.74
C SER A 475 12.35 -32.14 -4.11
N GLY A 476 11.52 -32.92 -3.41
CA GLY A 476 11.44 -34.37 -3.52
C GLY A 476 12.06 -35.06 -2.30
N ASP A 477 12.57 -36.29 -2.42
CA ASP A 477 13.02 -37.06 -1.24
C ASP A 477 14.48 -37.51 -1.31
N PHE A 478 15.12 -37.59 -0.14
CA PHE A 478 16.47 -38.11 0.06
C PHE A 478 17.56 -37.38 -0.75
N ASN A 479 17.40 -36.07 -0.99
CA ASN A 479 18.44 -35.28 -1.66
C ASN A 479 19.44 -34.70 -0.65
N GLY A 480 20.73 -34.83 -0.92
CA GLY A 480 21.82 -34.25 -0.12
C GLY A 480 22.60 -33.20 -0.90
N GLY A 481 22.76 -32.01 -0.35
CA GLY A 481 23.31 -30.82 -1.01
C GLY A 481 22.21 -29.79 -1.27
N ASP A 482 22.41 -28.88 -2.21
CA ASP A 482 21.54 -27.72 -2.42
C ASP A 482 20.85 -27.72 -3.79
N THR A 483 19.58 -27.29 -3.81
CA THR A 483 18.79 -27.03 -5.03
C THR A 483 18.61 -28.26 -5.94
N ASN A 484 18.56 -29.46 -5.35
CA ASN A 484 18.23 -30.66 -6.10
C ASN A 484 16.72 -30.83 -6.26
N THR A 485 16.29 -31.35 -7.40
CA THR A 485 14.89 -31.70 -7.68
C THR A 485 14.77 -33.17 -8.05
N GLY A 486 13.91 -33.91 -7.35
CA GLY A 486 13.64 -35.33 -7.58
C GLY A 486 14.07 -36.19 -6.39
N TRP A 487 14.67 -37.35 -6.64
CA TRP A 487 14.92 -38.35 -5.60
C TRP A 487 16.38 -38.79 -5.52
N PHE A 488 16.90 -38.99 -4.31
CA PHE A 488 18.23 -39.58 -4.07
C PHE A 488 19.41 -38.85 -4.73
N ASN A 489 19.28 -37.56 -5.04
CA ASN A 489 20.37 -36.82 -5.66
C ASN A 489 21.38 -36.34 -4.60
N THR A 490 22.68 -36.46 -4.88
CA THR A 490 23.77 -36.00 -4.01
C THR A 490 24.65 -34.98 -4.73
N GLY A 491 25.03 -33.90 -4.04
CA GLY A 491 25.66 -32.72 -4.64
C GLY A 491 24.62 -31.64 -4.93
N ASN A 492 24.91 -30.69 -5.82
CA ASN A 492 24.08 -29.50 -5.99
C ASN A 492 23.46 -29.41 -7.39
N LEU A 493 22.28 -28.79 -7.47
CA LEU A 493 21.59 -28.47 -8.74
C LEU A 493 21.39 -29.72 -9.62
N ASN A 494 21.05 -30.87 -9.06
CA ASN A 494 20.70 -32.04 -9.87
C ASN A 494 19.19 -32.12 -10.06
N THR A 495 18.76 -32.55 -11.25
CA THR A 495 17.35 -32.82 -11.55
C THR A 495 17.18 -34.27 -12.00
N GLY A 496 16.36 -35.03 -11.28
CA GLY A 496 15.99 -36.41 -11.63
C GLY A 496 16.20 -37.39 -10.48
N ILE A 497 16.73 -38.57 -10.76
CA ILE A 497 16.78 -39.69 -9.80
C ILE A 497 18.21 -40.20 -9.62
N GLY A 498 18.72 -40.20 -8.39
CA GLY A 498 19.96 -40.90 -8.06
C GLY A 498 21.22 -40.32 -8.71
N ASN A 499 21.24 -39.03 -9.03
CA ASN A 499 22.42 -38.39 -9.60
C ASN A 499 23.42 -38.02 -8.51
N SER A 500 24.72 -38.17 -8.78
CA SER A 500 25.81 -37.81 -7.87
C SER A 500 26.81 -36.87 -8.53
N GLY A 501 27.10 -35.75 -7.89
CA GLY A 501 27.88 -34.63 -8.44
C GLY A 501 26.99 -33.40 -8.64
N ASN A 502 27.32 -32.50 -9.56
CA ASN A 502 26.58 -31.24 -9.70
C ASN A 502 25.99 -31.03 -11.11
N ILE A 503 24.82 -30.39 -11.20
CA ILE A 503 24.24 -29.93 -12.47
C ILE A 503 23.89 -31.10 -13.42
N ASN A 504 23.54 -32.26 -12.87
CA ASN A 504 23.13 -33.40 -13.69
C ASN A 504 21.61 -33.38 -13.95
N THR A 505 21.20 -33.79 -15.15
CA THR A 505 19.80 -33.99 -15.51
C THR A 505 19.56 -35.43 -15.96
N GLY A 506 18.72 -36.18 -15.25
CA GLY A 506 18.30 -37.52 -15.62
C GLY A 506 18.42 -38.55 -14.49
N ILE A 507 18.85 -39.78 -14.80
CA ILE A 507 18.75 -40.92 -13.88
C ILE A 507 20.13 -41.56 -13.67
N GLY A 508 20.60 -41.65 -12.43
CA GLY A 508 21.77 -42.44 -12.05
C GLY A 508 23.10 -41.92 -12.61
N ASN A 509 23.21 -40.62 -12.90
CA ASN A 509 24.45 -40.05 -13.44
C ASN A 509 25.49 -39.84 -12.34
N SER A 510 26.78 -39.93 -12.69
CA SER A 510 27.91 -39.71 -11.78
C SER A 510 28.97 -38.80 -12.42
N GLY A 511 29.28 -37.70 -11.76
CA GLY A 511 30.11 -36.60 -12.25
C GLY A 511 29.29 -35.31 -12.37
N ASN A 512 29.74 -34.34 -13.17
CA ASN A 512 29.10 -33.03 -13.26
C ASN A 512 28.55 -32.75 -14.67
N MET A 513 27.49 -31.93 -14.77
CA MET A 513 26.97 -31.43 -16.04
C MET A 513 26.50 -32.51 -17.03
N ASN A 514 26.10 -33.69 -16.54
CA ASN A 514 25.65 -34.77 -17.41
C ASN A 514 24.15 -34.71 -17.68
N ASN A 515 23.76 -35.03 -18.91
CA ASN A 515 22.38 -35.25 -19.30
C ASN A 515 22.19 -36.70 -19.75
N GLY A 516 21.21 -37.40 -19.19
CA GLY A 516 20.86 -38.76 -19.63
C GLY A 516 20.71 -39.76 -18.49
N MET A 517 20.96 -41.03 -18.79
CA MET A 517 20.72 -42.15 -17.89
C MET A 517 21.99 -43.00 -17.72
N PHE A 518 22.41 -43.20 -16.47
CA PHE A 518 23.60 -43.95 -16.05
C PHE A 518 24.91 -43.46 -16.67
N VAL A 519 25.00 -42.14 -16.91
CA VAL A 519 26.15 -41.50 -17.52
C VAL A 519 27.25 -41.30 -16.48
N ARG A 520 28.51 -41.57 -16.84
CA ARG A 520 29.68 -41.37 -15.99
C ARG A 520 30.67 -40.39 -16.64
N GLY A 521 31.30 -39.56 -15.84
CA GLY A 521 32.25 -38.52 -16.28
C GLY A 521 31.65 -37.13 -16.18
N ASP A 522 32.28 -36.12 -16.78
CA ASP A 522 31.77 -34.75 -16.78
C ASP A 522 31.28 -34.32 -18.17
N ALA A 523 30.24 -33.48 -18.21
CA ALA A 523 29.72 -32.82 -19.40
C ALA A 523 29.31 -33.77 -20.54
N GLN A 524 28.72 -34.92 -20.19
CA GLN A 524 28.29 -35.93 -21.16
C GLN A 524 26.80 -35.79 -21.50
N GLY A 525 26.42 -36.13 -22.74
CA GLY A 525 25.02 -36.17 -23.17
C GLY A 525 24.36 -34.79 -23.40
N MET A 526 25.13 -33.71 -23.42
CA MET A 526 24.63 -32.37 -23.76
C MET A 526 24.23 -32.31 -25.25
N THR A 527 23.01 -31.85 -25.53
CA THR A 527 22.47 -31.75 -26.90
C THR A 527 22.04 -30.32 -27.19
N GLY A 528 22.43 -29.79 -28.36
CA GLY A 528 21.98 -28.50 -28.88
C GLY A 528 21.16 -28.66 -30.16
N PHE A 529 20.48 -27.58 -30.57
CA PHE A 529 19.68 -27.53 -31.80
C PHE A 529 20.06 -26.28 -32.60
N SER A 530 20.26 -26.39 -33.91
CA SER A 530 20.48 -25.24 -34.79
C SER A 530 19.70 -25.39 -36.08
N TYR A 531 19.03 -24.30 -36.48
CA TYR A 531 18.22 -24.21 -37.68
C TYR A 531 18.38 -22.82 -38.29
N SER A 532 18.53 -22.74 -39.61
CA SER A 532 18.63 -21.46 -40.33
C SER A 532 17.50 -21.34 -41.35
N ILE A 533 16.79 -20.22 -41.34
CA ILE A 533 15.82 -19.89 -42.39
C ILE A 533 16.58 -19.15 -43.48
N ARG A 534 16.64 -19.74 -44.69
CA ARG A 534 17.20 -19.10 -45.87
C ARG A 534 16.12 -18.35 -46.65
N LEU A 535 16.30 -17.05 -46.81
CA LEU A 535 15.54 -16.24 -47.76
C LEU A 535 16.37 -16.07 -49.03
N GLU A 536 15.90 -16.69 -50.10
CA GLU A 536 16.47 -16.54 -51.44
C GLU A 536 16.35 -15.10 -51.95
N GLN A 537 17.19 -14.74 -52.91
CA GLN A 537 17.31 -13.37 -53.42
C GLN A 537 15.98 -12.80 -53.92
N ILE A 538 15.67 -11.57 -53.53
CA ILE A 538 14.52 -10.81 -54.02
C ILE A 538 15.01 -9.85 -55.12
N PRO A 539 14.48 -9.94 -56.36
CA PRO A 539 14.81 -9.00 -57.42
C PRO A 539 14.18 -7.63 -57.13
N VAL A 540 14.94 -6.55 -57.36
CA VAL A 540 14.49 -5.16 -57.22
C VAL A 540 14.74 -4.44 -58.54
N ASP A 541 13.70 -3.74 -59.02
CA ASP A 541 13.75 -2.90 -60.22
C ASP A 541 13.32 -1.47 -59.86
N PHE A 542 14.23 -0.52 -60.08
CA PHE A 542 13.94 0.91 -60.00
C PHE A 542 13.93 1.49 -61.42
N GLY A 543 12.73 1.79 -61.92
CA GLY A 543 12.56 2.48 -63.19
C GLY A 543 12.99 3.95 -63.12
N MET A 544 13.85 4.38 -64.04
CA MET A 544 14.25 5.77 -64.22
C MET A 544 13.70 6.32 -65.55
N ARG A 545 13.26 7.58 -65.54
CA ARG A 545 12.82 8.32 -66.73
C ARG A 545 13.71 9.54 -66.94
N ILE A 546 14.36 9.65 -68.11
CA ILE A 546 15.23 10.78 -68.45
C ILE A 546 14.66 11.49 -69.71
N PRO A 547 14.24 12.76 -69.63
CA PRO A 547 13.82 13.53 -70.81
C PRO A 547 15.04 13.94 -71.65
N LEU A 548 15.00 13.70 -72.97
CA LEU A 548 16.09 14.02 -73.91
C LEU A 548 15.66 15.12 -74.89
N ASN A 549 16.38 16.24 -74.87
CA ASN A 549 16.24 17.31 -75.86
C ASN A 549 17.63 17.93 -76.13
N LEU A 550 18.33 17.44 -77.16
CA LEU A 550 19.67 17.89 -77.52
C LEU A 550 19.72 18.27 -79.01
N THR A 551 20.27 19.45 -79.29
CA THR A 551 20.55 19.93 -80.65
C THR A 551 22.06 19.98 -80.86
N ILE A 552 22.54 19.36 -81.93
CA ILE A 552 23.96 19.37 -82.31
C ILE A 552 24.09 20.14 -83.63
N SER A 553 24.83 21.24 -83.60
CA SER A 553 25.16 22.05 -84.77
C SER A 553 26.66 22.01 -85.05
N GLY A 554 27.03 21.85 -86.33
CA GLY A 554 28.43 21.80 -86.75
C GLY A 554 28.58 22.01 -88.26
N GLY A 555 29.66 22.68 -88.66
CA GLY A 555 30.05 22.88 -90.05
C GLY A 555 31.57 22.89 -90.19
N THR A 556 32.06 22.54 -91.38
CA THR A 556 33.49 22.33 -91.67
C THR A 556 34.26 23.63 -91.94
N LEU A 557 35.51 23.69 -91.45
CA LEU A 557 36.48 24.77 -91.62
C LEU A 557 37.08 24.79 -93.04
N ASP A 558 37.44 25.99 -93.52
CA ASP A 558 38.05 26.20 -94.84
C ASP A 558 39.44 25.56 -94.95
N ILE A 559 39.68 24.78 -96.01
CA ILE A 559 40.99 24.15 -96.29
C ILE A 559 41.77 25.05 -97.24
N THR A 560 43.02 25.38 -96.89
CA THR A 560 43.94 26.14 -97.76
C THR A 560 45.28 25.43 -97.92
N THR A 561 45.78 25.32 -99.15
CA THR A 561 47.10 24.72 -99.45
C THR A 561 48.21 25.79 -99.44
N GLN A 562 49.46 25.42 -99.12
CA GLN A 562 50.61 26.32 -99.27
C GLN A 562 51.25 26.19 -100.66
N PRO A 563 51.80 27.27 -101.24
CA PRO A 563 52.43 27.21 -102.55
C PRO A 563 53.71 26.37 -102.52
N PHE A 564 53.95 25.60 -103.59
CA PHE A 564 55.17 24.79 -103.75
C PHE A 564 55.68 24.79 -105.19
N ARG A 565 56.98 24.51 -105.35
CA ARG A 565 57.69 24.50 -106.63
C ARG A 565 58.11 23.09 -107.01
N ILE A 566 57.81 22.69 -108.24
CA ILE A 566 58.29 21.44 -108.83
C ILE A 566 59.65 21.74 -109.47
N PRO A 567 60.75 21.04 -109.12
CA PRO A 567 62.08 21.25 -109.71
C PRO A 567 62.21 20.66 -111.13
N VAL A 568 63.28 21.05 -111.84
CA VAL A 568 63.59 20.61 -113.22
C VAL A 568 63.68 19.10 -113.31
N LEU A 569 62.90 18.51 -114.22
CA LEU A 569 62.91 17.08 -114.51
C LEU A 569 63.64 16.83 -115.84
N GLY A 570 64.64 15.94 -115.82
CA GLY A 570 65.31 15.44 -117.01
C GLY A 570 64.51 14.32 -117.67
N ILE A 571 64.39 14.34 -119.00
CA ILE A 571 63.67 13.32 -119.76
C ILE A 571 64.68 12.26 -120.24
N THR A 572 64.58 11.04 -119.69
CA THR A 572 65.34 9.85 -120.13
C THR A 572 64.36 8.71 -120.46
N ASN A 573 64.48 8.10 -121.64
CA ASN A 573 63.60 7.07 -122.26
C ASN A 573 62.33 7.52 -123.02
N ILE A 574 62.48 8.42 -124.00
CA ILE A 574 61.54 8.49 -125.14
C ILE A 574 62.34 8.15 -126.40
N SER A 575 61.94 7.10 -127.11
CA SER A 575 62.64 6.50 -128.25
C SER A 575 62.66 7.34 -129.55
N SER A 576 62.46 8.66 -129.47
CA SER A 576 62.46 9.55 -130.64
C SER A 576 62.93 10.99 -130.37
N VAL A 577 63.56 11.28 -129.23
CA VAL A 577 64.08 12.62 -128.91
C VAL A 577 65.54 12.54 -128.47
N ASN A 578 66.40 13.37 -129.07
CA ASN A 578 67.84 13.45 -128.77
C ASN A 578 68.09 13.61 -127.26
N SER A 579 69.04 12.85 -126.73
CA SER A 579 69.44 12.85 -125.31
C SER A 579 69.79 14.28 -124.84
N GLY A 580 69.04 14.80 -123.85
CA GLY A 580 69.36 16.06 -123.14
C GLY A 580 68.22 17.05 -122.88
N SER A 581 66.97 16.79 -123.30
CA SER A 581 65.85 17.72 -123.06
C SER A 581 65.30 17.66 -121.63
N THR A 582 64.91 18.83 -121.11
CA THR A 582 64.41 19.06 -119.74
C THR A 582 63.04 19.75 -119.75
N VAL A 583 62.28 19.64 -118.65
CA VAL A 583 61.16 20.56 -118.34
C VAL A 583 61.50 21.29 -117.04
N GLY A 584 61.29 22.63 -117.03
CA GLY A 584 61.78 23.61 -116.05
C GLY A 584 61.41 23.37 -114.58
N PRO A 585 61.59 24.36 -113.69
CA PRO A 585 60.83 24.41 -112.46
C PRO A 585 59.48 25.15 -112.62
N ILE A 586 58.38 24.63 -112.03
CA ILE A 586 57.00 25.18 -112.07
C ILE A 586 56.55 25.59 -110.66
N ASP A 587 56.01 26.80 -110.48
CA ASP A 587 55.49 27.33 -109.20
C ASP A 587 53.95 27.33 -109.16
N VAL A 588 53.33 26.80 -108.09
CA VAL A 588 51.87 26.75 -107.91
C VAL A 588 51.43 27.61 -106.71
N PRO A 589 50.49 28.59 -106.87
CA PRO A 589 49.99 29.42 -105.78
C PRO A 589 48.92 28.73 -104.90
N LYS A 590 48.65 29.31 -103.71
CA LYS A 590 47.66 28.83 -102.70
C LYS A 590 46.21 28.91 -103.20
N ILE A 591 45.40 27.90 -102.88
CA ILE A 591 43.95 27.81 -103.18
C ILE A 591 43.17 27.56 -101.87
N THR A 592 41.96 28.15 -101.72
CA THR A 592 41.05 27.99 -100.57
C THR A 592 39.63 27.58 -101.03
N VAL A 593 38.97 26.67 -100.31
CA VAL A 593 37.56 26.27 -100.56
C VAL A 593 36.78 26.17 -99.22
N SER A 594 35.58 26.77 -99.16
CA SER A 594 34.68 26.77 -97.98
C SER A 594 33.44 25.87 -98.17
N GLY A 595 32.97 25.21 -97.10
CA GLY A 595 31.85 24.25 -97.12
C GLY A 595 30.59 24.67 -96.31
N PRO A 596 29.43 24.00 -96.50
CA PRO A 596 28.15 24.33 -95.85
C PRO A 596 27.97 23.79 -94.41
N GLN A 597 27.03 24.34 -93.64
CA GLN A 597 26.71 23.94 -92.26
C GLN A 597 25.48 23.01 -92.16
N LEU A 598 25.46 22.12 -91.17
CA LEU A 598 24.36 21.18 -90.90
C LEU A 598 23.83 21.32 -89.46
N ASN A 599 22.53 21.07 -89.27
CA ASN A 599 21.87 21.05 -87.95
C ASN A 599 21.04 19.78 -87.78
N PHE A 600 21.23 19.07 -86.67
CA PHE A 600 20.48 17.86 -86.32
C PHE A 600 19.89 17.99 -84.92
N VAL A 601 18.61 17.63 -84.77
CA VAL A 601 17.90 17.58 -83.47
C VAL A 601 17.65 16.12 -83.11
N VAL A 602 18.02 15.73 -81.88
CA VAL A 602 17.79 14.38 -81.35
C VAL A 602 16.91 14.48 -80.10
N GLY A 603 15.65 14.04 -80.21
CA GLY A 603 14.64 14.09 -79.14
C GLY A 603 13.57 15.20 -79.33
N GLY A 604 12.61 15.29 -78.41
CA GLY A 604 11.51 16.27 -78.44
C GLY A 604 10.67 16.27 -77.14
N PRO A 605 9.72 17.21 -76.96
CA PRO A 605 9.04 17.46 -75.66
C PRO A 605 8.33 16.26 -75.03
N ASN A 606 8.05 15.22 -75.81
CA ASN A 606 7.37 13.99 -75.36
C ASN A 606 8.26 12.74 -75.43
N TYR A 607 9.56 12.89 -75.72
CA TYR A 607 10.51 11.78 -75.78
C TYR A 607 11.22 11.62 -74.45
N THR A 608 10.87 10.55 -73.72
CA THR A 608 11.58 10.11 -72.51
C THR A 608 12.31 8.81 -72.82
N LEU A 609 13.59 8.74 -72.45
CA LEU A 609 14.35 7.50 -72.47
C LEU A 609 14.05 6.74 -71.18
N PHE A 610 13.76 5.45 -71.31
CA PHE A 610 13.54 4.55 -70.20
C PHE A 610 14.81 3.76 -69.93
N GLY A 611 15.30 3.84 -68.70
CA GLY A 611 16.38 3.00 -68.19
C GLY A 611 15.98 2.44 -66.83
N GLY A 612 16.47 1.26 -66.48
CA GLY A 612 16.25 0.64 -65.18
C GLY A 612 17.57 0.25 -64.53
N ILE A 613 17.67 0.40 -63.22
CA ILE A 613 18.73 -0.24 -62.44
C ILE A 613 18.10 -1.51 -61.85
N VAL A 614 18.53 -2.66 -62.35
CA VAL A 614 18.12 -3.98 -61.84
C VAL A 614 19.18 -4.51 -60.88
N GLY A 615 18.74 -4.98 -59.72
CA GLY A 615 19.61 -5.58 -58.71
C GLY A 615 18.86 -6.63 -57.89
N THR A 616 19.58 -7.32 -57.01
CA THR A 616 19.00 -8.27 -56.06
C THR A 616 19.32 -7.85 -54.63
N ILE A 617 18.40 -8.12 -53.70
CA ILE A 617 18.65 -8.04 -52.26
C ILE A 617 18.61 -9.48 -51.73
N GLY A 618 19.74 -9.97 -51.20
CA GLY A 618 19.87 -11.30 -50.60
C GLY A 618 21.04 -12.13 -51.15
N PRO A 619 21.23 -13.39 -50.70
CA PRO A 619 20.39 -14.14 -49.77
C PRO A 619 20.60 -13.70 -48.31
N ILE A 620 19.56 -13.85 -47.49
CA ILE A 620 19.61 -13.59 -46.05
C ILE A 620 19.35 -14.90 -45.32
N ASP A 621 20.31 -15.37 -44.51
CA ASP A 621 20.12 -16.48 -43.59
C ASP A 621 19.80 -15.90 -42.19
N ILE A 622 18.65 -16.28 -41.62
CA ILE A 622 18.25 -15.92 -40.25
C ILE A 622 18.53 -17.14 -39.36
N PRO A 623 19.61 -17.14 -38.54
CA PRO A 623 19.95 -18.28 -37.70
C PRO A 623 19.09 -18.33 -36.43
N PHE A 624 18.68 -19.54 -36.06
CA PHE A 624 18.13 -19.91 -34.76
C PHE A 624 18.98 -21.02 -34.16
N SER A 625 19.47 -20.85 -32.93
CA SER A 625 20.27 -21.88 -32.26
C SER A 625 20.02 -21.92 -30.76
N ILE A 626 19.87 -23.14 -30.23
CA ILE A 626 19.91 -23.47 -28.81
C ILE A 626 21.26 -24.17 -28.56
N PRO A 627 22.17 -23.59 -27.77
CA PRO A 627 23.48 -24.18 -27.51
C PRO A 627 23.35 -25.52 -26.77
N ALA A 628 24.32 -26.42 -26.97
CA ALA A 628 24.44 -27.61 -26.14
C ALA A 628 24.92 -27.21 -24.74
N GLY A 629 24.22 -27.64 -23.70
CA GLY A 629 24.57 -27.35 -22.32
C GLY A 629 23.92 -28.33 -21.33
N PRO A 630 24.20 -28.17 -20.03
CA PRO A 630 23.55 -28.92 -18.98
C PRO A 630 22.04 -28.64 -18.95
N GLY A 631 21.24 -29.66 -18.62
CA GLY A 631 19.79 -29.60 -18.75
C GLY A 631 19.31 -29.73 -20.19
N ILE A 632 18.00 -29.92 -20.38
CA ILE A 632 17.38 -30.21 -21.66
C ILE A 632 16.62 -28.97 -22.14
N GLY A 633 17.10 -28.34 -23.20
CA GLY A 633 16.47 -27.15 -23.79
C GLY A 633 16.68 -25.86 -22.99
N ASN A 634 17.68 -25.83 -22.09
CA ASN A 634 18.04 -24.63 -21.34
C ASN A 634 18.69 -23.59 -22.25
N SER A 635 18.37 -22.31 -22.03
CA SER A 635 18.93 -21.15 -22.75
C SER A 635 19.57 -20.12 -21.84
N SER A 636 19.73 -20.44 -20.55
CA SER A 636 20.37 -19.57 -19.56
C SER A 636 21.88 -19.39 -19.80
N GLY A 637 22.42 -18.21 -19.46
CA GLY A 637 23.86 -17.94 -19.52
C GLY A 637 24.71 -18.67 -18.46
N ALA A 638 24.08 -19.09 -17.35
CA ALA A 638 24.72 -19.89 -16.31
C ALA A 638 24.37 -21.39 -16.47
N PRO A 639 25.27 -22.32 -16.09
CA PRO A 639 24.97 -23.74 -16.04
C PRO A 639 23.77 -24.04 -15.13
N SER A 640 22.78 -24.79 -15.64
CA SER A 640 21.58 -25.18 -14.89
C SER A 640 21.13 -26.59 -15.28
N SER A 641 20.52 -27.33 -14.36
CA SER A 641 19.90 -28.64 -14.65
C SER A 641 18.41 -28.48 -14.97
N GLY A 642 17.76 -29.57 -15.36
CA GLY A 642 16.31 -29.61 -15.58
C GLY A 642 15.92 -29.38 -17.04
N PHE A 643 14.76 -28.77 -17.27
CA PHE A 643 14.16 -28.64 -18.59
C PHE A 643 13.78 -27.18 -18.88
N PHE A 644 14.12 -26.69 -20.07
CA PHE A 644 13.67 -25.41 -20.62
C PHE A 644 13.88 -24.19 -19.71
N ASN A 645 14.98 -24.15 -18.97
CA ASN A 645 15.34 -23.01 -18.12
C ASN A 645 15.86 -21.83 -18.98
N SER A 646 15.13 -20.72 -18.97
CA SER A 646 15.48 -19.47 -19.66
C SER A 646 16.29 -18.48 -18.80
N GLY A 647 16.53 -18.78 -17.53
CA GLY A 647 17.22 -17.88 -16.58
C GLY A 647 16.42 -16.65 -16.17
N SER A 648 15.11 -16.63 -16.46
CA SER A 648 14.16 -15.55 -16.16
C SER A 648 13.28 -15.85 -14.97
#